data_AF-A0A960QJQ1-F1
#
_entry.id   AF-A0A960QJQ1-F1
#
_cell.length_a   1.000
_cell.length_b   1.000
_cell.length_c   1.000
_cell.angle_alpha   90.00
_cell.angle_beta   90.00
_cell.angle_gamma   90.00
#
_symmetry.space_group_name_H-M   'P 1'
#
loop_
_entity.id
_entity.type
_entity.pdbx_description
1 polymer ?
#
loop_
_entity_poly.entity_id
_entity_poly.type
_entity_poly.pdbx_seq_one_letter_code
_entity_poly.pdbx_strand_id
1 'polypeptide(L)'
;MACRYSLSRLLVLAAIIPCWVGDFTLLAQRGDREGHEMTPPPAHWKIPAAPVVTADKALATFDLAEGFSAELVAAEPMVHDPVALAFDGNGRIWVAEMRGYMPDIDGHGEDLPTGRISVLEDTDDDGVADRHTVFLDGIVLPRAVALSGADKSLLYADNMTLYEVAIIETENEGPKAGNSVVVDAEYAKGGNPEHKPNGLRLALDNWIYSAKCDMRYRKIDGEWVKEKTEFRGQWGIDQDDQGRLFTNTNSNAVTAEEISPGLTERNPNHDFRTPVSTKLKDQSLWPSRINPGVNRGYMENTLNDEGYLRTPTAASGLAIYRGDQFPAEFYGNLFVNEPSANLVKRALIAETDGRFQISQAYDGHEFFTSTDERSRIVSCYTAPDGTLYLVDFYRGILQHVAYMTTFLRRQVEERGLDKPAGLGRIWRVVHEAKKRGPQPHLTNADGETLVAQLSHPNGWWRDTAQRLIVERQDDSVVSALRQLAGDQKADPRARIHAIWSLEGLGAYAAEDLAASFSASPEIAAQALRAAKSLADTTQRGAVIMACQGAISAENSSPVLRRQLLASLGVFASASGASGDTDARDIAFALLRETLGTPAEKDETTLAEDLAISGLAGHESDFLADVLTHQPDLSIGAPLVAVVTKAGDAGTIATMQSQILRTDEPHRGRLVRELAYAAAKLRRAPLAAELLAAASTDSSLQKPVVEGLLAGRKSVGNKFKRLALKDTPALLADKGGYPDEKKRVELAAIFDFSGIADEVFLKTKADLALFELGKKNYALVCGACHQPNGKGLASLAPPLVDSEWVNGPPKRLIALVMEGVMGPITVDGKLYTVPEIPPIMPGMRANPEVDDEKIASML
;
A
#
# COMPACT_ATOMS: atom_id res chain seq x y z
N MET A 1 17.62 37.91 49.36
CA MET A 1 19.04 38.30 49.51
C MET A 1 19.71 38.12 48.17
N ALA A 2 20.24 39.21 47.60
CA ALA A 2 20.91 39.27 46.32
C ALA A 2 22.44 39.08 46.46
N CYS A 3 23.09 38.60 45.40
CA CYS A 3 24.42 38.97 44.85
C CYS A 3 25.12 37.73 44.25
N ARG A 4 25.31 37.68 42.92
CA ARG A 4 26.43 38.27 42.13
C ARG A 4 27.76 37.53 42.32
N TYR A 5 28.31 36.98 41.23
CA TYR A 5 29.76 36.92 41.04
C TYR A 5 30.16 37.21 39.58
N SER A 6 31.33 37.83 39.49
CA SER A 6 31.96 38.55 38.38
C SER A 6 32.93 37.69 37.57
N LEU A 7 33.13 38.07 36.30
CA LEU A 7 34.25 37.67 35.43
C LEU A 7 35.62 38.00 36.07
N SER A 8 36.67 37.20 35.80
CA SER A 8 37.71 37.53 34.79
C SER A 8 39.00 36.66 34.85
N ARG A 9 39.44 36.23 33.63
CA ARG A 9 40.82 35.99 33.11
C ARG A 9 41.67 34.80 33.60
N LEU A 10 42.63 34.23 32.86
CA LEU A 10 42.95 33.92 31.43
C LEU A 10 44.40 33.38 31.44
N LEU A 11 44.71 32.26 30.76
CA LEU A 11 46.05 31.78 30.26
C LEU A 11 45.89 30.26 29.96
N VAL A 12 45.81 29.68 28.75
CA VAL A 12 46.43 29.78 27.39
C VAL A 12 47.45 28.63 27.12
N LEU A 13 47.23 27.96 25.96
CA LEU A 13 48.01 26.97 25.17
C LEU A 13 47.82 25.48 25.47
N ALA A 14 47.67 24.55 24.50
CA ALA A 14 47.20 24.55 23.10
C ALA A 14 47.19 23.07 22.64
N ALA A 15 46.16 22.62 21.91
CA ALA A 15 46.26 21.60 20.84
C ALA A 15 44.87 21.31 20.23
N ILE A 16 44.69 21.80 19.00
CA ILE A 16 43.94 21.21 17.87
C ILE A 16 42.55 20.63 18.20
N ILE A 17 41.51 21.44 18.01
CA ILE A 17 40.14 20.99 17.77
C ILE A 17 39.82 21.35 16.31
N PRO A 18 39.39 20.40 15.46
CA PRO A 18 38.98 20.74 14.11
C PRO A 18 37.70 21.58 14.19
N CYS A 19 37.73 22.75 13.55
CA CYS A 19 36.54 23.51 13.20
C CYS A 19 35.56 22.60 12.46
N TRP A 20 34.56 22.06 13.17
CA TRP A 20 33.27 21.81 12.56
C TRP A 20 32.55 23.15 12.57
N VAL A 21 32.84 23.95 11.53
CA VAL A 21 31.84 24.87 11.01
C VAL A 21 30.69 23.95 10.65
N GLY A 22 29.64 23.93 11.49
CA GLY A 22 28.40 23.29 11.12
C GLY A 22 27.98 23.90 9.79
N ASP A 23 27.87 23.06 8.78
CA ASP A 23 27.29 23.43 7.49
C ASP A 23 25.93 24.08 7.75
N PHE A 24 25.91 25.41 7.76
CA PHE A 24 24.75 26.15 7.30
C PHE A 24 24.65 25.84 5.81
N THR A 25 24.10 24.67 5.50
CA THR A 25 23.54 24.41 4.18
C THR A 25 22.44 25.45 4.01
N LEU A 26 22.74 26.52 3.25
CA LEU A 26 21.74 27.19 2.43
C LEU A 26 20.78 26.11 1.93
N LEU A 27 19.47 26.25 2.18
CA LEU A 27 18.44 25.36 1.67
C LEU A 27 18.43 25.51 0.14
N ALA A 28 19.41 24.87 -0.51
CA ALA A 28 19.61 24.89 -1.93
C ALA A 28 18.49 24.12 -2.62
N GLN A 29 18.14 24.59 -3.82
CA GLN A 29 17.30 23.90 -4.80
C GLN A 29 17.56 22.38 -4.82
N ARG A 30 16.54 21.56 -4.57
CA ARG A 30 16.67 20.07 -4.44
C ARG A 30 15.99 19.28 -5.55
N GLY A 31 15.37 19.93 -6.53
CA GLY A 31 14.62 19.25 -7.58
C GLY A 31 15.48 18.69 -8.72
N ASP A 32 16.70 19.20 -8.91
CA ASP A 32 17.60 18.76 -9.98
C ASP A 32 18.09 17.34 -9.74
N ARG A 33 18.13 16.53 -10.80
CA ARG A 33 18.53 15.13 -10.75
C ARG A 33 19.76 14.89 -11.62
N GLU A 34 20.64 14.02 -11.17
CA GLU A 34 21.80 13.59 -11.94
C GLU A 34 21.36 13.02 -13.30
N GLY A 35 22.05 13.42 -14.37
CA GLY A 35 21.75 12.99 -15.75
C GLY A 35 20.58 13.71 -16.43
N HIS A 36 19.91 14.65 -15.76
CA HIS A 36 18.88 15.49 -16.38
C HIS A 36 19.50 16.78 -16.91
N GLU A 37 19.12 17.18 -18.12
CA GLU A 37 19.44 18.50 -18.69
C GLU A 37 18.23 19.43 -18.60
N MET A 38 18.29 20.44 -17.73
CA MET A 38 17.18 21.37 -17.44
C MET A 38 17.07 22.47 -18.51
N THR A 39 16.90 22.06 -19.76
CA THR A 39 16.83 22.96 -20.92
C THR A 39 15.67 23.94 -20.79
N PRO A 40 15.85 25.22 -21.18
CA PRO A 40 14.77 26.20 -21.15
C PRO A 40 13.67 25.83 -22.16
N PRO A 41 12.46 26.39 -22.02
CA PRO A 41 11.40 26.21 -23.00
C PRO A 41 11.87 26.56 -24.43
N PRO A 42 11.48 25.78 -25.45
CA PRO A 42 11.78 26.11 -26.84
C PRO A 42 11.32 27.51 -27.23
N ALA A 43 12.11 28.19 -28.05
CA ALA A 43 11.85 29.59 -28.43
C ALA A 43 10.55 29.78 -29.25
N HIS A 44 10.03 28.72 -29.89
CA HIS A 44 8.76 28.79 -30.63
C HIS A 44 7.52 28.70 -29.75
N TRP A 45 7.66 28.33 -28.46
CA TRP A 45 6.55 28.31 -27.52
C TRP A 45 6.09 29.73 -27.20
N LYS A 46 4.81 30.01 -27.49
CA LYS A 46 4.18 31.29 -27.15
C LYS A 46 3.54 31.18 -25.77
N ILE A 47 4.36 31.30 -24.73
CA ILE A 47 3.92 31.21 -23.33
C ILE A 47 3.13 32.50 -22.97
N PRO A 48 1.83 32.42 -22.63
CA PRO A 48 1.06 33.58 -22.19
C PRO A 48 1.55 34.13 -20.86
N ALA A 49 1.23 35.40 -20.58
CA ALA A 49 1.40 35.96 -19.24
C ALA A 49 0.51 35.21 -18.23
N ALA A 50 0.93 35.18 -16.97
CA ALA A 50 0.20 34.58 -15.85
C ALA A 50 -0.26 35.67 -14.84
N PRO A 51 -1.16 36.59 -15.26
CA PRO A 51 -1.63 37.65 -14.38
C PRO A 51 -2.40 37.09 -13.19
N VAL A 52 -2.55 37.89 -12.14
CA VAL A 52 -3.54 37.63 -11.10
C VAL A 52 -4.91 38.03 -11.66
N VAL A 53 -5.80 37.07 -11.79
CA VAL A 53 -7.20 37.26 -12.19
C VAL A 53 -8.03 37.34 -10.93
N THR A 54 -8.95 38.29 -10.82
CA THR A 54 -9.87 38.41 -9.67
C THR A 54 -11.02 37.40 -9.78
N ALA A 55 -11.66 37.04 -8.67
CA ALA A 55 -12.72 36.03 -8.65
C ALA A 55 -13.88 36.37 -9.63
N ASP A 56 -14.29 37.64 -9.73
CA ASP A 56 -15.32 38.12 -10.66
C ASP A 56 -14.95 37.97 -12.14
N LYS A 57 -13.64 37.89 -12.46
CA LYS A 57 -13.13 37.74 -13.84
C LYS A 57 -12.72 36.32 -14.19
N ALA A 58 -12.56 35.44 -13.21
CA ALA A 58 -12.04 34.09 -13.40
C ALA A 58 -12.95 33.23 -14.29
N LEU A 59 -14.27 33.43 -14.23
CA LEU A 59 -15.22 32.72 -15.08
C LEU A 59 -14.92 32.87 -16.58
N ALA A 60 -14.40 34.02 -17.01
CA ALA A 60 -14.03 34.25 -18.41
C ALA A 60 -12.79 33.45 -18.86
N THR A 61 -12.07 32.83 -17.93
CA THR A 61 -10.90 31.99 -18.21
C THR A 61 -11.25 30.51 -18.29
N PHE A 62 -12.46 30.13 -17.87
CA PHE A 62 -12.91 28.75 -17.79
C PHE A 62 -13.61 28.32 -19.08
N ASP A 63 -13.38 27.06 -19.45
CA ASP A 63 -14.11 26.36 -20.50
C ASP A 63 -14.64 25.05 -19.89
N LEU A 64 -15.95 24.85 -19.96
CA LEU A 64 -16.65 23.69 -19.39
C LEU A 64 -17.37 22.92 -20.49
N ALA A 65 -17.65 21.64 -20.22
CA ALA A 65 -18.49 20.83 -21.08
C ALA A 65 -19.85 21.51 -21.37
N GLU A 66 -20.40 21.24 -22.56
CA GLU A 66 -21.67 21.82 -23.02
C GLU A 66 -22.79 21.64 -21.97
N GLY A 67 -23.55 22.71 -21.74
CA GLY A 67 -24.64 22.75 -20.74
C GLY A 67 -24.19 23.04 -19.31
N PHE A 68 -22.88 23.15 -19.03
CA PHE A 68 -22.34 23.45 -17.71
C PHE A 68 -21.79 24.88 -17.59
N SER A 69 -21.91 25.44 -16.39
CA SER A 69 -21.26 26.69 -15.99
C SER A 69 -20.75 26.59 -14.55
N ALA A 70 -19.87 27.50 -14.17
CA ALA A 70 -19.40 27.63 -12.79
C ALA A 70 -20.02 28.87 -12.11
N GLU A 71 -20.33 28.74 -10.83
CA GLU A 71 -20.79 29.81 -9.93
C GLU A 71 -19.79 29.96 -8.77
N LEU A 72 -19.53 31.19 -8.35
CA LEU A 72 -18.63 31.45 -7.23
C LEU A 72 -19.37 31.20 -5.91
N VAL A 73 -18.82 30.34 -5.04
CA VAL A 73 -19.37 30.08 -3.71
C VAL A 73 -18.68 30.94 -2.66
N ALA A 74 -17.34 30.99 -2.71
CA ALA A 74 -16.53 31.78 -1.80
C ALA A 74 -15.17 32.10 -2.43
N ALA A 75 -14.61 33.25 -2.04
CA ALA A 75 -13.29 33.70 -2.41
C ALA A 75 -12.68 34.51 -1.25
N GLU A 76 -11.53 35.13 -1.50
CA GLU A 76 -10.91 36.06 -0.56
C GLU A 76 -11.84 37.27 -0.30
N PRO A 77 -11.91 37.79 0.94
CA PRO A 77 -11.09 37.44 2.10
C PRO A 77 -11.62 36.27 2.96
N MET A 78 -12.72 35.61 2.58
CA MET A 78 -13.32 34.55 3.41
C MET A 78 -12.45 33.29 3.45
N VAL A 79 -11.86 32.90 2.32
CA VAL A 79 -11.07 31.66 2.19
C VAL A 79 -9.75 31.90 1.45
N HIS A 80 -8.63 31.42 1.98
CA HIS A 80 -7.30 31.47 1.35
C HIS A 80 -6.69 30.06 1.30
N ASP A 81 -6.02 29.71 0.22
CA ASP A 81 -5.28 28.45 0.07
C ASP A 81 -6.13 27.19 0.47
N PRO A 82 -7.39 27.05 0.02
CA PRO A 82 -8.22 25.90 0.40
C PRO A 82 -7.72 24.63 -0.27
N VAL A 83 -7.70 23.52 0.47
CA VAL A 83 -7.24 22.22 -0.05
C VAL A 83 -8.19 21.07 0.21
N ALA A 84 -9.09 21.18 1.19
CA ALA A 84 -10.08 20.15 1.50
C ALA A 84 -11.35 20.77 2.09
N LEU A 85 -12.49 20.15 1.78
CA LEU A 85 -13.81 20.52 2.30
C LEU A 85 -14.47 19.35 3.04
N ALA A 86 -15.33 19.69 3.99
CA ALA A 86 -16.38 18.82 4.51
C ALA A 86 -17.67 19.61 4.68
N PHE A 87 -18.82 18.95 4.57
CA PHE A 87 -20.14 19.55 4.80
C PHE A 87 -20.76 18.94 6.05
N ASP A 88 -21.31 19.75 6.94
CA ASP A 88 -22.13 19.25 8.05
C ASP A 88 -23.59 19.01 7.63
N GLY A 89 -24.40 18.45 8.52
CA GLY A 89 -25.80 18.13 8.25
C GLY A 89 -26.67 19.33 7.86
N ASN A 90 -26.22 20.57 8.11
CA ASN A 90 -26.91 21.79 7.72
C ASN A 90 -26.32 22.44 6.45
N GLY A 91 -25.32 21.79 5.84
CA GLY A 91 -24.73 22.24 4.58
C GLY A 91 -23.67 23.33 4.74
N ARG A 92 -23.25 23.67 5.97
CA ARG A 92 -22.13 24.59 6.19
C ARG A 92 -20.84 23.94 5.68
N ILE A 93 -19.95 24.74 5.09
CA ILE A 93 -18.72 24.26 4.47
C ILE A 93 -17.56 24.45 5.45
N TRP A 94 -16.95 23.35 5.86
CA TRP A 94 -15.76 23.31 6.71
C TRP A 94 -14.52 23.18 5.83
N VAL A 95 -13.64 24.19 5.87
CA VAL A 95 -12.55 24.36 4.90
C VAL A 95 -11.19 24.26 5.60
N ALA A 96 -10.35 23.33 5.14
CA ALA A 96 -8.94 23.30 5.50
C ALA A 96 -8.15 24.27 4.62
N GLU A 97 -7.52 25.27 5.24
CA GLU A 97 -6.74 26.31 4.56
C GLU A 97 -5.23 26.09 4.80
N MET A 98 -4.52 25.66 3.77
CA MET A 98 -3.10 25.26 3.82
C MET A 98 -2.15 26.45 3.58
N ARG A 99 -2.42 27.58 4.25
CA ARG A 99 -1.78 28.90 4.03
C ARG A 99 -0.26 28.92 4.11
N GLY A 100 0.32 28.03 4.91
CA GLY A 100 1.76 27.91 5.10
C GLY A 100 2.48 27.14 4.00
N TYR A 101 1.78 26.53 3.03
CA TYR A 101 2.43 25.73 2.00
C TYR A 101 3.19 26.62 1.02
N MET A 102 4.48 26.33 0.79
CA MET A 102 5.37 27.08 -0.10
C MET A 102 5.16 28.61 -0.05
N PRO A 103 5.36 29.30 1.09
CA PRO A 103 5.07 30.73 1.22
C PRO A 103 5.91 31.61 0.27
N ASP A 104 7.09 31.10 -0.09
CA ASP A 104 7.93 31.57 -1.17
C ASP A 104 8.50 30.38 -1.95
N ILE A 105 9.28 30.67 -3.00
CA ILE A 105 9.89 29.67 -3.87
C ILE A 105 10.91 28.74 -3.17
N ASP A 106 11.40 29.15 -2.01
CA ASP A 106 12.38 28.40 -1.20
C ASP A 106 11.70 27.63 -0.06
N GLY A 107 10.39 27.84 0.16
CA GLY A 107 9.60 27.18 1.19
C GLY A 107 9.86 27.73 2.61
N HIS A 108 10.37 28.96 2.75
CA HIS A 108 10.67 29.50 4.07
C HIS A 108 9.39 29.69 4.91
N GLY A 109 9.45 29.27 6.18
CA GLY A 109 8.35 29.42 7.13
C GLY A 109 7.19 28.43 6.94
N GLU A 110 7.37 27.38 6.14
CA GLU A 110 6.35 26.34 5.93
C GLU A 110 6.01 25.55 7.21
N ASP A 111 6.92 25.53 8.19
CA ASP A 111 6.74 24.95 9.51
C ASP A 111 5.99 25.88 10.49
N LEU A 112 5.72 27.13 10.10
CA LEU A 112 4.96 28.07 10.93
C LEU A 112 3.47 27.69 10.96
N PRO A 113 2.81 27.77 12.14
CA PRO A 113 1.40 27.44 12.32
C PRO A 113 0.50 28.56 11.76
N THR A 114 0.42 28.66 10.43
CA THR A 114 -0.32 29.72 9.73
C THR A 114 -1.60 29.24 9.07
N GLY A 115 -1.79 27.92 8.98
CA GLY A 115 -3.00 27.30 8.46
C GLY A 115 -4.13 27.34 9.47
N ARG A 116 -5.35 27.21 8.97
CA ARG A 116 -6.57 27.27 9.77
C ARG A 116 -7.67 26.38 9.20
N ILE A 117 -8.74 26.23 9.98
CA ILE A 117 -10.01 25.66 9.54
C ILE A 117 -11.08 26.74 9.67
N SER A 118 -11.79 27.01 8.58
CA SER A 118 -12.89 27.97 8.52
C SER A 118 -14.23 27.29 8.29
N VAL A 119 -15.31 27.94 8.71
CA VAL A 119 -16.68 27.56 8.40
C VAL A 119 -17.31 28.66 7.56
N LEU A 120 -17.88 28.26 6.43
CA LEU A 120 -18.60 29.13 5.50
C LEU A 120 -20.07 28.76 5.52
N GLU A 121 -20.94 29.76 5.56
CA GLU A 121 -22.38 29.60 5.59
C GLU A 121 -23.03 30.53 4.56
N ASP A 122 -24.06 30.00 3.91
CA ASP A 122 -25.01 30.71 3.06
C ASP A 122 -26.30 30.85 3.91
N THR A 123 -26.54 32.06 4.41
CA THR A 123 -27.59 32.37 5.38
C THR A 123 -28.87 32.90 4.74
N ASP A 124 -28.83 33.25 3.44
CA ASP A 124 -30.00 33.68 2.67
C ASP A 124 -30.40 32.70 1.55
N ASP A 125 -29.71 31.56 1.44
CA ASP A 125 -29.94 30.48 0.47
C ASP A 125 -29.86 31.00 -0.98
N ASP A 126 -28.93 31.92 -1.27
CA ASP A 126 -28.67 32.39 -2.64
C ASP A 126 -27.60 31.55 -3.36
N GLY A 127 -26.82 30.76 -2.61
CA GLY A 127 -25.74 29.90 -3.10
C GLY A 127 -24.35 30.46 -2.93
N VAL A 128 -24.21 31.64 -2.36
CA VAL A 128 -22.94 32.31 -2.10
C VAL A 128 -22.79 32.38 -0.59
N ALA A 129 -21.60 32.04 -0.09
CA ALA A 129 -21.35 32.19 1.34
C ALA A 129 -21.31 33.68 1.70
N ASP A 130 -22.15 34.10 2.65
CA ASP A 130 -22.18 35.47 3.19
C ASP A 130 -21.63 35.54 4.62
N ARG A 131 -21.47 34.40 5.30
CA ARG A 131 -20.94 34.31 6.66
C ARG A 131 -19.68 33.44 6.74
N HIS A 132 -18.68 33.95 7.47
CA HIS A 132 -17.39 33.30 7.68
C HIS A 132 -17.05 33.26 9.16
N THR A 133 -16.65 32.08 9.66
CA THR A 133 -16.14 31.88 11.02
C THR A 133 -14.78 31.18 10.96
N VAL A 134 -13.77 31.71 11.65
CA VAL A 134 -12.52 30.97 11.88
C VAL A 134 -12.74 30.03 13.06
N PHE A 135 -12.86 28.74 12.79
CA PHE A 135 -13.17 27.74 13.82
C PHE A 135 -11.93 27.33 14.63
N LEU A 136 -10.83 27.06 13.93
CA LEU A 136 -9.55 26.67 14.53
C LEU A 136 -8.40 27.32 13.75
N ASP A 137 -7.48 27.97 14.46
CA ASP A 137 -6.32 28.66 13.87
C ASP A 137 -5.01 28.12 14.46
N GLY A 138 -3.88 28.45 13.85
CA GLY A 138 -2.58 28.05 14.36
C GLY A 138 -2.21 26.60 14.02
N ILE A 139 -2.58 26.12 12.83
CA ILE A 139 -2.31 24.74 12.38
C ILE A 139 -1.18 24.73 11.35
N VAL A 140 -0.23 23.81 11.50
CA VAL A 140 0.83 23.61 10.51
C VAL A 140 0.31 22.73 9.37
N LEU A 141 0.14 23.32 8.18
CA LEU A 141 -0.24 22.63 6.93
C LEU A 141 -1.45 21.67 7.05
N PRO A 142 -2.62 22.16 7.49
CA PRO A 142 -3.83 21.34 7.51
C PRO A 142 -4.20 20.88 6.11
N ARG A 143 -4.62 19.62 5.98
CA ARG A 143 -4.83 18.97 4.66
C ARG A 143 -6.00 18.00 4.58
N ALA A 144 -6.64 17.74 5.71
CA ALA A 144 -7.76 16.83 5.78
C ALA A 144 -8.71 17.28 6.89
N VAL A 145 -10.00 17.24 6.59
CA VAL A 145 -11.09 17.56 7.52
C VAL A 145 -12.24 16.58 7.28
N ALA A 146 -12.91 16.15 8.35
CA ALA A 146 -14.14 15.37 8.29
C ALA A 146 -14.97 15.61 9.56
N LEU A 147 -16.29 15.70 9.43
CA LEU A 147 -17.17 15.83 10.60
C LEU A 147 -17.30 14.47 11.31
N SER A 148 -17.38 14.52 12.63
CA SER A 148 -17.60 13.34 13.49
C SER A 148 -18.54 13.65 14.65
N GLY A 149 -18.95 12.62 15.39
CA GLY A 149 -19.73 12.79 16.63
C GLY A 149 -21.09 13.46 16.42
N ALA A 150 -21.73 13.20 15.28
CA ALA A 150 -22.98 13.79 14.84
C ALA A 150 -22.94 15.33 14.74
N ASP A 151 -21.92 15.83 14.04
CA ASP A 151 -21.60 17.26 13.85
C ASP A 151 -21.20 18.00 15.14
N LYS A 152 -20.85 17.25 16.20
CA LYS A 152 -20.35 17.82 17.47
C LYS A 152 -18.84 17.81 17.58
N SER A 153 -18.15 17.22 16.60
CA SER A 153 -16.70 17.16 16.54
C SER A 153 -16.22 17.25 15.09
N LEU A 154 -14.95 17.64 14.92
CA LEU A 154 -14.26 17.66 13.65
C LEU A 154 -12.95 16.87 13.77
N LEU A 155 -12.74 15.94 12.85
CA LEU A 155 -11.42 15.38 12.61
C LEU A 155 -10.61 16.31 11.72
N TYR A 156 -9.36 16.56 12.10
CA TYR A 156 -8.41 17.25 11.23
C TYR A 156 -6.99 16.73 11.42
N ALA A 157 -6.19 16.84 10.37
CA ALA A 157 -4.77 16.48 10.41
C ALA A 157 -3.89 17.72 10.22
N ASP A 158 -2.90 17.88 11.09
CA ASP A 158 -1.78 18.79 10.87
C ASP A 158 -0.65 18.09 10.08
N ASN A 159 0.56 18.65 10.09
CA ASN A 159 1.71 18.09 9.40
C ASN A 159 2.26 16.77 10.01
N MET A 160 1.72 16.28 11.14
CA MET A 160 2.19 15.09 11.85
C MET A 160 1.08 14.19 12.40
N THR A 161 0.01 14.77 12.93
CA THR A 161 -0.94 14.12 13.84
C THR A 161 -2.37 14.31 13.37
N LEU A 162 -3.19 13.27 13.58
CA LEU A 162 -4.64 13.32 13.43
C LEU A 162 -5.28 13.62 14.79
N TYR A 163 -6.16 14.61 14.81
CA TYR A 163 -6.89 15.05 16.00
C TYR A 163 -8.39 14.96 15.77
N GLU A 164 -9.14 14.82 16.86
CA GLU A 164 -10.57 15.13 16.94
C GLU A 164 -10.74 16.33 17.86
N VAL A 165 -11.43 17.38 17.40
CA VAL A 165 -11.72 18.59 18.19
C VAL A 165 -13.22 18.76 18.34
N ALA A 166 -13.68 19.05 19.57
CA ALA A 166 -15.10 19.32 19.83
C ALA A 166 -15.55 20.62 19.15
N ILE A 167 -16.78 20.63 18.64
CA ILE A 167 -17.45 21.80 18.10
C ILE A 167 -18.42 22.33 19.15
N ILE A 168 -18.21 23.58 19.57
CA ILE A 168 -19.10 24.29 20.48
C ILE A 168 -19.86 25.34 19.68
N GLU A 169 -21.15 25.10 19.44
CA GLU A 169 -22.02 26.09 18.82
C GLU A 169 -22.23 27.26 19.78
N THR A 170 -22.18 28.48 19.25
CA THR A 170 -22.42 29.71 20.03
C THR A 170 -23.50 30.55 19.39
N GLU A 171 -24.28 31.24 20.22
CA GLU A 171 -25.27 32.19 19.75
C GLU A 171 -24.56 33.38 19.09
N ASN A 172 -24.84 33.61 17.81
CA ASN A 172 -24.37 34.73 16.97
C ASN A 172 -22.87 34.77 16.59
N GLU A 173 -21.97 34.10 17.32
CA GLU A 173 -20.52 34.15 17.01
C GLU A 173 -20.03 32.97 16.13
N GLY A 174 -20.87 31.95 15.91
CA GLY A 174 -20.53 30.78 15.09
C GLY A 174 -19.84 29.67 15.88
N PRO A 175 -19.46 28.56 15.23
CA PRO A 175 -18.85 27.43 15.91
C PRO A 175 -17.45 27.79 16.45
N LYS A 176 -17.14 27.35 17.67
CA LYS A 176 -15.82 27.47 18.30
C LYS A 176 -15.20 26.12 18.59
N ALA A 177 -13.87 26.02 18.42
CA ALA A 177 -13.12 24.83 18.82
C ALA A 177 -13.14 24.66 20.35
N GLY A 178 -13.54 23.47 20.78
CA GLY A 178 -13.42 23.00 22.16
C GLY A 178 -12.10 22.26 22.41
N ASN A 179 -12.15 21.22 23.24
CA ASN A 179 -10.97 20.41 23.53
C ASN A 179 -10.62 19.50 22.33
N SER A 180 -9.33 19.38 22.04
CA SER A 180 -8.79 18.43 21.07
C SER A 180 -8.26 17.18 21.75
N VAL A 181 -8.47 16.02 21.13
CA VAL A 181 -7.87 14.73 21.49
C VAL A 181 -7.03 14.22 20.33
N VAL A 182 -5.93 13.52 20.63
CA VAL A 182 -5.09 12.88 19.62
C VAL A 182 -5.71 11.55 19.23
N VAL A 183 -6.02 11.39 17.94
CA VAL A 183 -6.50 10.13 17.36
C VAL A 183 -5.32 9.26 16.93
N ASP A 184 -4.34 9.88 16.26
CA ASP A 184 -3.11 9.21 15.85
C ASP A 184 -1.94 10.19 15.75
N ALA A 185 -1.00 10.05 16.69
CA ALA A 185 0.19 10.89 16.78
C ALA A 185 1.14 10.75 15.57
N GLU A 186 1.09 9.62 14.86
CA GLU A 186 2.01 9.30 13.76
C GLU A 186 1.35 9.37 12.38
N TYR A 187 0.08 9.79 12.30
CA TYR A 187 -0.73 9.82 11.08
C TYR A 187 0.01 10.37 9.85
N ALA A 188 0.70 11.51 10.00
CA ALA A 188 1.40 12.20 8.93
C ALA A 188 2.90 12.40 9.21
N LYS A 189 3.50 11.58 10.08
CA LYS A 189 4.88 11.77 10.56
C LYS A 189 5.93 11.74 9.44
N GLY A 190 6.78 12.78 9.41
CA GLY A 190 7.94 12.85 8.51
C GLY A 190 7.60 13.04 7.03
N GLY A 191 8.62 13.02 6.17
CA GLY A 191 8.45 13.08 4.72
C GLY A 191 8.05 14.46 4.15
N ASN A 192 7.94 14.50 2.82
CA ASN A 192 7.52 15.68 2.06
C ASN A 192 6.00 15.94 2.25
N PRO A 193 5.56 17.20 2.44
CA PRO A 193 4.14 17.56 2.46
C PRO A 193 3.29 16.99 1.31
N GLU A 194 3.82 16.83 0.10
CA GLU A 194 3.08 16.23 -1.04
C GLU A 194 2.85 14.71 -0.90
N HIS A 195 3.47 14.07 0.09
CA HIS A 195 3.45 12.62 0.33
C HIS A 195 2.90 12.28 1.71
N LYS A 196 1.98 13.08 2.25
CA LYS A 196 1.32 12.80 3.54
C LYS A 196 -0.16 12.44 3.36
N PRO A 197 -0.73 11.68 4.31
CA PRO A 197 -2.14 11.33 4.29
C PRO A 197 -3.11 12.50 4.17
N ASN A 198 -4.18 12.28 3.40
CA ASN A 198 -5.22 13.28 3.12
C ASN A 198 -6.55 12.59 2.74
N GLY A 199 -7.61 13.40 2.67
CA GLY A 199 -8.95 12.94 2.27
C GLY A 199 -9.58 11.97 3.27
N LEU A 200 -9.84 12.41 4.50
CA LEU A 200 -10.54 11.63 5.54
C LEU A 200 -11.95 11.23 5.08
N ARG A 201 -12.08 10.11 4.36
CA ARG A 201 -13.33 9.65 3.78
C ARG A 201 -14.00 8.65 4.70
N LEU A 202 -15.08 9.06 5.36
CA LEU A 202 -16.03 8.10 5.95
C LEU A 202 -16.69 7.32 4.82
N ALA A 203 -16.38 6.04 4.74
CA ALA A 203 -16.91 5.14 3.76
C ALA A 203 -18.20 4.46 4.25
N LEU A 204 -18.88 3.80 3.32
CA LEU A 204 -20.15 3.12 3.55
C LEU A 204 -20.12 2.10 4.69
N ASP A 205 -18.95 1.51 4.97
CA ASP A 205 -18.73 0.52 6.03
C ASP A 205 -18.44 1.12 7.41
N ASN A 206 -18.76 2.40 7.60
CA ASN A 206 -18.54 3.16 8.83
C ASN A 206 -17.05 3.33 9.22
N TRP A 207 -16.11 3.03 8.31
CA TRP A 207 -14.68 3.29 8.51
C TRP A 207 -14.22 4.53 7.75
N ILE A 208 -13.24 5.23 8.32
CA ILE A 208 -12.59 6.39 7.71
C ILE A 208 -11.29 5.93 7.05
N TYR A 209 -11.17 6.22 5.76
CA TYR A 209 -10.01 5.94 4.94
C TYR A 209 -9.30 7.22 4.52
N SER A 210 -8.04 7.11 4.11
CA SER A 210 -7.26 8.24 3.61
C SER A 210 -6.35 7.81 2.47
N ALA A 211 -6.12 8.72 1.53
CA ALA A 211 -5.05 8.56 0.55
C ALA A 211 -3.70 8.64 1.27
N LYS A 212 -2.66 8.05 0.68
CA LYS A 212 -1.28 7.99 1.19
C LYS A 212 -1.15 7.35 2.58
N CYS A 213 -2.16 6.58 3.01
CA CYS A 213 -2.21 5.90 4.30
C CYS A 213 -2.60 4.43 4.08
N ASP A 214 -2.03 3.53 4.87
CA ASP A 214 -2.40 2.12 4.97
C ASP A 214 -3.24 1.82 6.22
N MET A 215 -3.70 2.86 6.94
CA MET A 215 -4.51 2.71 8.15
C MET A 215 -5.92 3.23 7.92
N ARG A 216 -6.91 2.60 8.56
CA ARG A 216 -8.29 3.06 8.65
C ARG A 216 -8.71 3.29 10.10
N TYR A 217 -9.69 4.15 10.31
CA TYR A 217 -10.13 4.58 11.65
C TYR A 217 -11.64 4.45 11.80
N ARG A 218 -12.12 4.02 12.96
CA ARG A 218 -13.54 4.02 13.32
C ARG A 218 -13.67 4.28 14.80
N LYS A 219 -14.72 5.01 15.19
CA LYS A 219 -15.05 5.20 16.60
C LYS A 219 -16.02 4.09 17.02
N ILE A 220 -15.64 3.29 18.02
CA ILE A 220 -16.44 2.18 18.56
C ILE A 220 -16.50 2.39 20.07
N ASP A 221 -17.71 2.42 20.63
CA ASP A 221 -17.95 2.68 22.07
C ASP A 221 -17.26 3.96 22.59
N GLY A 222 -17.17 4.98 21.74
CA GLY A 222 -16.52 6.26 22.05
C GLY A 222 -15.00 6.27 21.86
N GLU A 223 -14.37 5.13 21.57
CA GLU A 223 -12.92 5.00 21.42
C GLU A 223 -12.51 4.86 19.95
N TRP A 224 -11.36 5.46 19.59
CA TRP A 224 -10.83 5.36 18.24
C TRP A 224 -10.09 4.04 18.04
N VAL A 225 -10.62 3.20 17.15
CA VAL A 225 -9.99 1.97 16.69
C VAL A 225 -9.27 2.24 15.38
N LYS A 226 -8.03 1.72 15.29
CA LYS A 226 -7.14 1.87 14.13
C LYS A 226 -6.78 0.48 13.60
N GLU A 227 -6.98 0.26 12.30
CA GLU A 227 -6.68 -1.02 11.65
C GLU A 227 -5.80 -0.82 10.40
N LYS A 228 -4.95 -1.81 10.11
CA LYS A 228 -4.13 -1.82 8.90
C LYS A 228 -4.95 -2.34 7.71
N THR A 229 -4.70 -1.75 6.53
CA THR A 229 -5.30 -2.04 5.22
C THR A 229 -4.25 -1.82 4.13
N GLU A 230 -4.65 -1.88 2.86
CA GLU A 230 -3.78 -1.60 1.73
C GLU A 230 -3.30 -0.15 1.73
N PHE A 231 -2.04 0.07 1.36
CA PHE A 231 -1.53 1.40 1.09
C PHE A 231 -2.09 1.92 -0.24
N ARG A 232 -2.84 3.03 -0.22
CA ARG A 232 -3.55 3.53 -1.41
C ARG A 232 -3.27 5.01 -1.70
N GLY A 233 -3.16 5.32 -2.99
CA GLY A 233 -3.16 6.68 -3.51
C GLY A 233 -2.01 7.60 -3.08
N GLN A 234 -2.14 8.88 -3.47
CA GLN A 234 -1.26 9.98 -3.07
C GLN A 234 -2.05 11.22 -2.66
N TRP A 235 -3.01 11.69 -3.48
CA TRP A 235 -3.80 12.88 -3.16
C TRP A 235 -5.24 12.77 -3.66
N GLY A 236 -6.16 12.41 -2.76
CA GLY A 236 -7.57 12.21 -3.08
C GLY A 236 -8.03 10.76 -2.90
N ILE A 237 -9.25 10.65 -2.38
CA ILE A 237 -9.96 9.39 -2.17
C ILE A 237 -11.46 9.67 -2.17
N ASP A 238 -12.23 8.82 -2.85
CA ASP A 238 -13.69 8.84 -2.85
C ASP A 238 -14.23 7.39 -2.94
N GLN A 239 -15.55 7.23 -2.90
CA GLN A 239 -16.24 5.96 -3.02
C GLN A 239 -17.46 6.05 -3.95
N ASP A 240 -17.85 4.90 -4.48
CA ASP A 240 -19.15 4.72 -5.14
C ASP A 240 -20.28 4.34 -4.16
N ASP A 241 -21.45 4.03 -4.69
CA ASP A 241 -22.63 3.59 -3.91
C ASP A 241 -22.47 2.22 -3.24
N GLN A 242 -21.43 1.46 -3.56
CA GLN A 242 -21.12 0.17 -2.95
C GLN A 242 -19.97 0.26 -1.93
N GLY A 243 -19.43 1.46 -1.71
CA GLY A 243 -18.31 1.68 -0.81
C GLY A 243 -16.97 1.17 -1.34
N ARG A 244 -16.81 1.02 -2.67
CA ARG A 244 -15.53 0.71 -3.31
C ARG A 244 -14.72 1.99 -3.43
N LEU A 245 -13.43 1.92 -3.10
CA LEU A 245 -12.57 3.10 -3.00
C LEU A 245 -11.90 3.43 -4.34
N PHE A 246 -11.82 4.73 -4.63
CA PHE A 246 -11.14 5.31 -5.78
C PHE A 246 -10.05 6.23 -5.28
N THR A 247 -8.83 6.06 -5.79
CA THR A 247 -7.66 6.89 -5.43
C THR A 247 -6.84 7.22 -6.67
N ASN A 248 -5.81 8.05 -6.54
CA ASN A 248 -4.91 8.39 -7.65
C ASN A 248 -3.45 8.49 -7.19
N THR A 249 -2.53 8.68 -8.13
CA THR A 249 -1.20 9.20 -7.83
C THR A 249 -0.87 10.32 -8.79
N ASN A 250 0.20 11.08 -8.55
CA ASN A 250 0.60 12.18 -9.43
C ASN A 250 0.64 11.83 -10.93
N SER A 251 0.99 10.58 -11.27
CA SER A 251 1.12 10.12 -12.67
C SER A 251 0.05 9.14 -13.10
N ASN A 252 -1.00 8.96 -12.29
CA ASN A 252 -2.08 8.04 -12.59
C ASN A 252 -3.40 8.64 -12.14
N ALA A 253 -4.23 9.04 -13.10
CA ALA A 253 -5.51 9.71 -12.89
C ALA A 253 -6.44 8.96 -11.91
N VAL A 254 -6.50 7.63 -11.97
CA VAL A 254 -7.33 6.84 -11.04
C VAL A 254 -6.88 5.39 -10.92
N THR A 255 -7.01 4.86 -9.71
CA THR A 255 -7.03 3.44 -9.37
C THR A 255 -8.34 3.18 -8.62
N ALA A 256 -9.17 2.31 -9.16
CA ALA A 256 -10.43 1.86 -8.57
C ALA A 256 -10.24 0.47 -7.95
N GLU A 257 -10.57 0.31 -6.67
CA GLU A 257 -10.52 -0.97 -5.98
C GLU A 257 -11.77 -1.80 -6.33
N GLU A 258 -11.58 -3.06 -6.71
CA GLU A 258 -12.66 -3.96 -7.16
C GLU A 258 -13.15 -4.92 -6.07
N ILE A 259 -12.46 -4.92 -4.92
CA ILE A 259 -12.81 -5.69 -3.73
C ILE A 259 -12.85 -4.77 -2.52
N SER A 260 -13.42 -5.27 -1.43
CA SER A 260 -13.49 -4.49 -0.18
C SER A 260 -12.11 -4.21 0.42
N PRO A 261 -11.89 -3.02 1.00
CA PRO A 261 -10.63 -2.68 1.66
C PRO A 261 -10.25 -3.64 2.79
N GLY A 262 -8.96 -3.90 2.91
CA GLY A 262 -8.32 -4.77 3.90
C GLY A 262 -8.27 -6.24 3.49
N LEU A 263 -8.91 -6.64 2.38
CA LEU A 263 -8.96 -8.04 1.95
C LEU A 263 -7.60 -8.58 1.52
N THR A 264 -6.68 -7.79 0.97
CA THR A 264 -5.39 -8.33 0.56
C THR A 264 -4.39 -8.45 1.71
N GLU A 265 -4.68 -7.78 2.83
CA GLU A 265 -3.80 -7.70 4.00
C GLU A 265 -4.20 -8.66 5.13
N ARG A 266 -5.37 -9.33 5.06
CA ARG A 266 -5.86 -10.22 6.13
C ARG A 266 -4.91 -11.37 6.44
N ASN A 267 -4.30 -11.94 5.41
CA ASN A 267 -3.37 -13.05 5.54
C ASN A 267 -1.94 -12.59 5.18
N PRO A 268 -1.08 -12.28 6.17
CA PRO A 268 0.28 -11.79 5.91
C PRO A 268 1.19 -12.83 5.24
N ASN A 269 0.77 -14.09 5.20
CA ASN A 269 1.50 -15.17 4.55
C ASN A 269 1.06 -15.41 3.10
N HIS A 270 0.00 -14.76 2.63
CA HIS A 270 -0.49 -14.92 1.27
C HIS A 270 -0.20 -13.68 0.42
N ASP A 271 0.37 -13.90 -0.76
CA ASP A 271 0.54 -12.84 -1.75
C ASP A 271 -0.57 -13.05 -2.81
N PHE A 272 -1.48 -12.08 -2.96
CA PHE A 272 -2.54 -12.14 -3.98
C PHE A 272 -1.94 -12.29 -5.38
N ARG A 273 -2.51 -13.22 -6.17
CA ARG A 273 -2.05 -13.55 -7.52
C ARG A 273 -2.81 -12.75 -8.59
N THR A 274 -4.06 -12.40 -8.31
CA THR A 274 -4.89 -11.60 -9.21
C THR A 274 -4.85 -10.11 -8.84
N PRO A 275 -4.67 -9.18 -9.80
CA PRO A 275 -4.87 -7.76 -9.55
C PRO A 275 -6.33 -7.46 -9.17
N VAL A 276 -6.52 -6.71 -8.09
CA VAL A 276 -7.83 -6.37 -7.51
C VAL A 276 -8.14 -4.87 -7.62
N SER A 277 -7.52 -4.22 -8.60
CA SER A 277 -7.72 -2.81 -8.89
C SER A 277 -7.63 -2.54 -10.38
N THR A 278 -8.45 -1.63 -10.88
CA THR A 278 -8.46 -1.18 -12.27
C THR A 278 -8.01 0.28 -12.38
N LYS A 279 -7.29 0.60 -13.45
CA LYS A 279 -6.81 1.96 -13.74
C LYS A 279 -7.36 2.44 -15.06
N LEU A 280 -7.47 3.76 -15.22
CA LEU A 280 -7.67 4.36 -16.54
C LEU A 280 -6.43 4.09 -17.41
N LYS A 281 -6.61 3.42 -18.55
CA LYS A 281 -5.47 3.04 -19.42
C LYS A 281 -4.91 4.22 -20.19
N ASP A 282 -5.79 5.00 -20.80
CA ASP A 282 -5.41 6.19 -21.55
C ASP A 282 -5.31 7.39 -20.60
N GLN A 283 -4.09 7.84 -20.36
CA GLN A 283 -3.77 8.95 -19.48
C GLN A 283 -3.65 10.29 -20.23
N SER A 284 -4.09 10.38 -21.49
CA SER A 284 -3.99 11.61 -22.28
C SER A 284 -4.78 12.77 -21.67
N LEU A 285 -4.21 13.97 -21.77
CA LEU A 285 -4.80 15.22 -21.30
C LEU A 285 -4.94 16.25 -22.42
N TRP A 286 -5.97 17.09 -22.32
CA TRP A 286 -6.26 18.16 -23.29
C TRP A 286 -6.40 19.54 -22.63
N PRO A 287 -5.32 20.13 -22.08
CA PRO A 287 -5.37 21.47 -21.51
C PRO A 287 -5.62 22.55 -22.57
N SER A 288 -6.34 23.62 -22.20
CA SER A 288 -6.62 24.76 -23.08
C SER A 288 -5.50 25.80 -23.15
N ARG A 289 -4.39 25.56 -22.45
CA ARG A 289 -3.19 26.42 -22.44
C ARG A 289 -1.91 25.60 -22.38
N ILE A 290 -0.81 26.19 -22.83
CA ILE A 290 0.55 25.67 -22.66
C ILE A 290 0.94 25.60 -21.16
N ASN A 291 1.67 24.56 -20.73
CA ASN A 291 1.95 24.28 -19.31
C ASN A 291 3.46 24.23 -18.97
N PRO A 292 4.25 25.30 -19.22
CA PRO A 292 5.68 25.27 -18.94
C PRO A 292 6.00 25.30 -17.43
N GLY A 293 5.03 25.68 -16.57
CA GLY A 293 5.14 25.65 -15.11
C GLY A 293 4.98 24.27 -14.46
N VAL A 294 5.25 23.20 -15.20
CA VAL A 294 5.15 21.81 -14.71
C VAL A 294 6.53 21.29 -14.30
N ASN A 295 6.57 20.51 -13.23
CA ASN A 295 7.78 19.83 -12.80
C ASN A 295 8.29 18.87 -13.87
N ARG A 296 9.59 18.95 -14.19
CA ARG A 296 10.23 18.20 -15.27
C ARG A 296 9.66 18.48 -16.67
N GLY A 297 9.07 19.65 -16.90
CA GLY A 297 8.64 20.06 -18.25
C GLY A 297 9.75 20.05 -19.32
N TYR A 298 11.02 20.01 -18.92
CA TYR A 298 12.19 19.85 -19.79
C TYR A 298 12.44 18.39 -20.25
N MET A 299 11.77 17.40 -19.67
CA MET A 299 11.94 15.99 -20.06
C MET A 299 11.08 15.67 -21.28
N GLU A 300 11.66 14.89 -22.19
CA GLU A 300 10.95 14.33 -23.34
C GLU A 300 9.65 13.62 -22.89
N ASN A 301 8.58 13.79 -23.68
CA ASN A 301 7.26 13.22 -23.43
C ASN A 301 6.48 13.76 -22.23
N THR A 302 7.00 14.72 -21.45
CA THR A 302 6.21 15.41 -20.41
C THR A 302 5.24 16.39 -21.08
N LEU A 303 5.79 17.32 -21.86
CA LEU A 303 5.04 18.26 -22.67
C LEU A 303 5.04 17.83 -24.14
N ASN A 304 4.06 18.25 -24.93
CA ASN A 304 4.11 18.09 -26.39
C ASN A 304 4.97 19.17 -27.06
N ASP A 305 5.10 19.09 -28.38
CA ASP A 305 5.99 19.98 -29.15
C ASP A 305 5.50 21.43 -29.11
N GLU A 306 4.23 21.63 -28.78
CA GLU A 306 3.57 22.91 -28.55
C GLU A 306 3.53 23.33 -27.07
N GLY A 307 4.05 22.50 -26.15
CA GLY A 307 4.23 22.75 -24.72
C GLY A 307 3.03 22.44 -23.81
N TYR A 308 2.01 21.74 -24.30
CA TYR A 308 0.86 21.27 -23.51
C TYR A 308 1.22 20.00 -22.75
N LEU A 309 0.69 19.85 -21.53
CA LEU A 309 0.89 18.63 -20.75
C LEU A 309 0.21 17.43 -21.41
N ARG A 310 0.96 16.33 -21.63
CA ARG A 310 0.44 15.14 -22.31
C ARG A 310 -0.30 14.18 -21.38
N THR A 311 0.21 13.98 -20.16
CA THR A 311 -0.30 13.01 -19.18
C THR A 311 -0.19 13.58 -17.76
N PRO A 312 -0.95 13.09 -16.77
CA PRO A 312 -0.93 13.61 -15.41
C PRO A 312 0.47 13.67 -14.81
N THR A 313 0.75 14.79 -14.14
CA THR A 313 1.97 14.93 -13.32
C THR A 313 1.66 15.37 -11.89
N ALA A 314 0.42 15.76 -11.62
CA ALA A 314 -0.05 16.17 -10.30
C ALA A 314 -1.53 15.80 -10.10
N ALA A 315 -1.97 14.62 -10.55
CA ALA A 315 -3.37 14.22 -10.34
C ALA A 315 -3.66 14.27 -8.84
N SER A 316 -4.71 15.01 -8.50
CA SER A 316 -5.06 15.40 -7.13
C SER A 316 -6.51 15.04 -6.86
N GLY A 317 -7.20 15.68 -5.91
CA GLY A 317 -8.49 15.23 -5.40
C GLY A 317 -9.47 14.79 -6.49
N LEU A 318 -10.30 13.80 -6.19
CA LEU A 318 -11.25 13.24 -7.15
C LEU A 318 -12.63 13.13 -6.51
N ALA A 319 -13.65 13.08 -7.36
CA ALA A 319 -15.02 12.80 -6.95
C ALA A 319 -15.65 11.74 -7.86
N ILE A 320 -16.38 10.80 -7.27
CA ILE A 320 -17.39 10.01 -7.96
C ILE A 320 -18.70 10.79 -7.83
N TYR A 321 -19.22 11.27 -8.96
CA TYR A 321 -20.39 12.13 -8.93
C TYR A 321 -21.64 11.32 -8.58
N ARG A 322 -22.19 11.56 -7.39
CA ARG A 322 -23.38 10.89 -6.85
C ARG A 322 -24.52 11.89 -6.58
N GLY A 323 -24.43 13.08 -7.17
CA GLY A 323 -25.43 14.12 -7.07
C GLY A 323 -26.60 13.91 -8.04
N ASP A 324 -27.67 14.67 -7.86
CA ASP A 324 -28.92 14.55 -8.60
C ASP A 324 -29.24 15.76 -9.50
N GLN A 325 -28.33 16.74 -9.58
CA GLN A 325 -28.52 17.95 -10.40
C GLN A 325 -27.87 17.89 -11.80
N PHE A 326 -26.94 16.98 -12.06
CA PHE A 326 -26.43 16.77 -13.42
C PHE A 326 -27.37 15.82 -14.19
N PRO A 327 -27.25 15.77 -15.53
CA PRO A 327 -27.93 14.74 -16.33
C PRO A 327 -27.57 13.32 -15.87
N ALA A 328 -28.49 12.37 -16.08
CA ALA A 328 -28.38 11.02 -15.50
C ALA A 328 -27.11 10.27 -15.94
N GLU A 329 -26.62 10.52 -17.15
CA GLU A 329 -25.39 9.94 -17.69
C GLU A 329 -24.11 10.42 -16.97
N PHE A 330 -24.21 11.42 -16.08
CA PHE A 330 -23.11 11.88 -15.23
C PHE A 330 -23.03 11.12 -13.90
N TYR A 331 -24.13 10.53 -13.45
CA TYR A 331 -24.17 9.78 -12.19
C TYR A 331 -23.22 8.58 -12.24
N GLY A 332 -22.37 8.43 -11.22
CA GLY A 332 -21.35 7.39 -11.13
C GLY A 332 -20.07 7.64 -11.94
N ASN A 333 -19.98 8.75 -12.68
CA ASN A 333 -18.73 9.10 -13.37
C ASN A 333 -17.69 9.68 -12.41
N LEU A 334 -16.43 9.48 -12.79
CA LEU A 334 -15.28 10.03 -12.08
C LEU A 334 -14.93 11.42 -12.61
N PHE A 335 -14.64 12.32 -11.70
CA PHE A 335 -14.00 13.61 -11.94
C PHE A 335 -12.67 13.66 -11.20
N VAL A 336 -11.56 13.88 -11.91
CA VAL A 336 -10.22 13.95 -11.32
C VAL A 336 -9.56 15.26 -11.71
N ASN A 337 -8.98 15.94 -10.72
CA ASN A 337 -8.35 17.22 -10.92
C ASN A 337 -6.87 17.05 -11.31
N GLU A 338 -6.44 17.76 -12.36
CA GLU A 338 -5.03 17.89 -12.74
C GLU A 338 -4.63 19.37 -12.63
N PRO A 339 -4.27 19.85 -11.43
CA PRO A 339 -3.95 21.25 -11.19
C PRO A 339 -2.78 21.71 -12.06
N SER A 340 -1.78 20.87 -12.35
CA SER A 340 -0.62 21.25 -13.15
C SER A 340 -0.97 21.60 -14.61
N ALA A 341 -2.03 20.98 -15.14
CA ALA A 341 -2.61 21.23 -16.45
C ALA A 341 -3.82 22.20 -16.42
N ASN A 342 -4.20 22.70 -15.24
CA ASN A 342 -5.31 23.63 -15.03
C ASN A 342 -6.67 23.07 -15.52
N LEU A 343 -6.93 21.76 -15.29
CA LEU A 343 -8.12 21.08 -15.79
C LEU A 343 -8.74 20.09 -14.79
N VAL A 344 -10.00 19.72 -15.06
CA VAL A 344 -10.68 18.58 -14.43
C VAL A 344 -11.07 17.60 -15.54
N LYS A 345 -10.61 16.36 -15.41
CA LYS A 345 -10.89 15.27 -16.34
C LYS A 345 -12.11 14.49 -15.88
N ARG A 346 -13.01 14.16 -16.81
CA ARG A 346 -14.11 13.21 -16.59
C ARG A 346 -13.75 11.85 -17.19
N ALA A 347 -14.01 10.79 -16.43
CA ALA A 347 -13.91 9.41 -16.90
C ALA A 347 -15.21 8.65 -16.67
N LEU A 348 -15.50 7.72 -17.56
CA LEU A 348 -16.64 6.83 -17.50
C LEU A 348 -16.23 5.53 -16.82
N ILE A 349 -17.12 5.00 -15.99
CA ILE A 349 -16.94 3.72 -15.31
C ILE A 349 -18.03 2.77 -15.83
N ALA A 350 -17.61 1.73 -16.52
CA ALA A 350 -18.45 0.57 -16.82
C ALA A 350 -18.10 -0.56 -15.85
N GLU A 351 -19.09 -1.35 -15.47
CA GLU A 351 -18.92 -2.49 -14.59
C GLU A 351 -19.58 -3.72 -15.20
N THR A 352 -18.83 -4.83 -15.25
CA THR A 352 -19.33 -6.15 -15.62
C THR A 352 -18.89 -7.12 -14.56
N ASP A 353 -19.83 -7.84 -13.97
CA ASP A 353 -19.54 -8.84 -12.92
C ASP A 353 -18.59 -8.29 -11.86
N GLY A 354 -18.85 -7.12 -11.25
CA GLY A 354 -17.98 -6.58 -10.20
C GLY A 354 -16.55 -6.24 -10.61
N ARG A 355 -16.24 -6.14 -11.91
CA ARG A 355 -14.95 -5.69 -12.46
C ARG A 355 -15.17 -4.43 -13.26
N PHE A 356 -14.24 -3.49 -13.14
CA PHE A 356 -14.36 -2.18 -13.78
C PHE A 356 -13.68 -2.14 -15.15
N GLN A 357 -14.25 -1.33 -16.03
CA GLN A 357 -13.59 -0.77 -17.19
C GLN A 357 -13.71 0.75 -17.12
N ILE A 358 -12.56 1.43 -17.09
CA ILE A 358 -12.50 2.89 -17.01
C ILE A 358 -11.99 3.45 -18.34
N SER A 359 -12.74 4.38 -18.92
CA SER A 359 -12.40 5.06 -20.16
C SER A 359 -12.56 6.58 -20.03
N GLN A 360 -11.91 7.34 -20.90
CA GLN A 360 -12.12 8.78 -20.95
C GLN A 360 -13.55 9.10 -21.41
N ALA A 361 -14.12 10.21 -20.94
CA ALA A 361 -15.43 10.67 -21.41
C ALA A 361 -15.35 11.47 -22.73
N TYR A 362 -14.17 12.02 -23.04
CA TYR A 362 -13.96 12.95 -24.13
C TYR A 362 -12.71 12.59 -24.93
N ASP A 363 -12.70 12.96 -26.21
CA ASP A 363 -11.54 12.93 -27.09
C ASP A 363 -11.22 14.36 -27.54
N GLY A 364 -9.96 14.79 -27.39
CA GLY A 364 -9.50 16.12 -27.77
C GLY A 364 -9.88 17.30 -26.86
N HIS A 365 -10.61 17.08 -25.76
CA HIS A 365 -10.99 18.11 -24.78
C HIS A 365 -11.23 17.52 -23.37
N GLU A 366 -11.47 18.36 -22.37
CA GLU A 366 -11.74 17.95 -20.98
C GLU A 366 -13.06 18.52 -20.45
N PHE A 367 -13.51 18.04 -19.29
CA PHE A 367 -14.75 18.52 -18.66
C PHE A 367 -14.67 19.99 -18.24
N PHE A 368 -13.52 20.39 -17.71
CA PHE A 368 -13.21 21.75 -17.32
C PHE A 368 -11.76 22.03 -17.66
N THR A 369 -11.47 23.20 -18.22
CA THR A 369 -10.11 23.74 -18.35
C THR A 369 -10.08 25.22 -18.00
N SER A 370 -8.92 25.74 -17.61
CA SER A 370 -8.70 27.16 -17.37
C SER A 370 -7.48 27.68 -18.12
N THR A 371 -7.65 28.85 -18.75
CA THR A 371 -6.53 29.60 -19.34
C THR A 371 -5.74 30.40 -18.30
N ASP A 372 -6.25 30.57 -17.09
CA ASP A 372 -5.52 31.14 -15.95
C ASP A 372 -4.59 30.09 -15.31
N GLU A 373 -3.27 30.30 -15.45
CA GLU A 373 -2.25 29.42 -14.86
C GLU A 373 -2.36 29.27 -13.34
N ARG A 374 -2.92 30.28 -12.65
CA ARG A 374 -3.03 30.29 -11.19
C ARG A 374 -4.26 29.56 -10.69
N SER A 375 -5.27 29.34 -11.55
CA SER A 375 -6.43 28.51 -11.24
C SER A 375 -6.00 27.05 -11.13
N ARG A 376 -5.90 26.53 -9.91
CA ARG A 376 -5.39 25.20 -9.61
C ARG A 376 -6.46 24.44 -8.83
N ILE A 377 -7.32 23.73 -9.56
CA ILE A 377 -8.29 22.85 -8.90
C ILE A 377 -7.55 21.68 -8.27
N VAL A 378 -7.60 21.55 -6.95
CA VAL A 378 -6.85 20.55 -6.18
C VAL A 378 -7.75 19.50 -5.52
N SER A 379 -9.06 19.77 -5.43
CA SER A 379 -10.07 18.85 -4.89
C SER A 379 -11.44 19.16 -5.46
N CYS A 380 -12.32 18.15 -5.48
CA CYS A 380 -13.71 18.30 -5.88
C CYS A 380 -14.62 17.38 -5.06
N TYR A 381 -15.90 17.74 -4.94
CA TYR A 381 -16.86 17.07 -4.05
C TYR A 381 -18.26 17.07 -4.64
N THR A 382 -18.98 15.95 -4.52
CA THR A 382 -20.45 15.97 -4.64
C THR A 382 -21.02 16.69 -3.41
N ALA A 383 -21.77 17.75 -3.62
CA ALA A 383 -22.25 18.63 -2.56
C ALA A 383 -23.69 18.28 -2.09
N PRO A 384 -24.14 18.80 -0.93
CA PRO A 384 -25.49 18.59 -0.43
C PRO A 384 -26.58 19.02 -1.41
N ASP A 385 -26.33 20.08 -2.15
CA ASP A 385 -27.23 20.61 -3.15
C ASP A 385 -27.28 19.79 -4.46
N GLY A 386 -26.54 18.68 -4.52
CA GLY A 386 -26.50 17.74 -5.65
C GLY A 386 -25.63 18.19 -6.82
N THR A 387 -24.89 19.28 -6.68
CA THR A 387 -23.92 19.75 -7.70
C THR A 387 -22.49 19.29 -7.39
N LEU A 388 -21.53 19.66 -8.24
CA LEU A 388 -20.10 19.36 -8.05
C LEU A 388 -19.35 20.63 -7.63
N TYR A 389 -18.68 20.61 -6.48
CA TYR A 389 -17.86 21.73 -6.01
C TYR A 389 -16.40 21.51 -6.40
N LEU A 390 -15.72 22.56 -6.86
CA LEU A 390 -14.30 22.58 -7.19
C LEU A 390 -13.55 23.50 -6.23
N VAL A 391 -12.47 22.99 -5.66
CA VAL A 391 -11.59 23.73 -4.74
C VAL A 391 -10.40 24.26 -5.52
N ASP A 392 -10.37 25.57 -5.71
CA ASP A 392 -9.31 26.27 -6.42
C ASP A 392 -8.31 26.83 -5.40
N PHE A 393 -7.12 26.23 -5.37
CA PHE A 393 -6.01 26.66 -4.50
C PHE A 393 -5.47 28.05 -4.87
N TYR A 394 -5.83 28.55 -6.05
CA TYR A 394 -5.48 29.85 -6.64
C TYR A 394 -4.07 30.37 -6.34
N ARG A 395 -3.05 29.77 -6.96
CA ARG A 395 -1.64 30.20 -6.79
C ARG A 395 -0.75 29.77 -7.95
N GLY A 396 0.40 30.41 -8.07
CA GLY A 396 1.35 30.09 -9.13
C GLY A 396 2.25 28.88 -8.83
N ILE A 397 2.78 28.77 -7.60
CA ILE A 397 3.59 27.62 -7.18
C ILE A 397 2.68 26.50 -6.68
N LEU A 398 2.72 25.35 -7.36
CA LEU A 398 2.06 24.11 -6.94
C LEU A 398 3.02 23.12 -6.26
N GLN A 399 4.29 23.14 -6.66
CA GLN A 399 5.29 22.12 -6.30
C GLN A 399 6.11 22.53 -5.06
N HIS A 400 6.31 21.61 -4.13
CA HIS A 400 7.17 21.76 -2.96
C HIS A 400 8.65 21.88 -3.34
N VAL A 401 9.44 22.56 -2.51
CA VAL A 401 10.87 22.84 -2.72
C VAL A 401 11.70 21.59 -3.03
N ALA A 402 11.31 20.43 -2.50
CA ALA A 402 11.95 19.14 -2.78
C ALA A 402 11.95 18.73 -4.26
N TYR A 403 11.07 19.32 -5.07
CA TYR A 403 10.94 19.04 -6.50
C TYR A 403 11.11 20.31 -7.36
N MET A 404 11.56 21.41 -6.77
CA MET A 404 11.84 22.65 -7.49
C MET A 404 13.13 22.49 -8.31
N THR A 405 13.00 22.25 -9.62
CA THR A 405 14.13 22.14 -10.56
C THR A 405 14.59 23.51 -11.05
N THR A 406 15.80 23.61 -11.64
CA THR A 406 16.33 24.87 -12.22
C THR A 406 15.35 25.41 -13.27
N PHE A 407 14.83 24.50 -14.10
CA PHE A 407 13.81 24.80 -15.09
C PHE A 407 12.55 25.41 -14.46
N LEU A 408 11.96 24.72 -13.47
CA LEU A 408 10.71 25.16 -12.85
C LEU A 408 10.91 26.48 -12.08
N ARG A 409 12.03 26.62 -11.35
CA ARG A 409 12.39 27.85 -10.65
C ARG A 409 12.42 29.05 -11.60
N ARG A 410 13.12 28.91 -12.73
CA ARG A 410 13.18 29.94 -13.76
C ARG A 410 11.80 30.31 -14.28
N GLN A 411 10.95 29.30 -14.53
CA GLN A 411 9.56 29.53 -14.95
C GLN A 411 8.73 30.25 -13.87
N VAL A 412 9.01 30.03 -12.59
CA VAL A 412 8.35 30.75 -11.49
C VAL A 412 8.81 32.20 -11.43
N GLU A 413 10.11 32.44 -11.45
CA GLU A 413 10.71 33.77 -11.33
C GLU A 413 10.40 34.68 -12.53
N GLU A 414 10.58 34.19 -13.77
CA GLU A 414 10.35 34.97 -15.00
C GLU A 414 8.90 35.44 -15.14
N ARG A 415 7.95 34.71 -14.53
CA ARG A 415 6.51 34.94 -14.66
C ARG A 415 5.86 35.41 -13.36
N GLY A 416 6.67 35.64 -12.31
CA GLY A 416 6.22 36.10 -10.99
C GLY A 416 5.21 35.17 -10.34
N LEU A 417 5.37 33.85 -10.47
CA LEU A 417 4.40 32.87 -9.97
C LEU A 417 4.47 32.64 -8.46
N ASP A 418 5.55 33.07 -7.80
CA ASP A 418 5.74 33.01 -6.35
C ASP A 418 4.78 33.94 -5.60
N LYS A 419 4.20 34.95 -6.28
CA LYS A 419 3.30 35.93 -5.68
C LYS A 419 2.08 36.24 -6.55
N PRO A 420 0.99 36.74 -5.94
CA PRO A 420 0.70 36.70 -4.50
C PRO A 420 0.40 35.27 -4.04
N ALA A 421 0.66 35.01 -2.75
CA ALA A 421 0.13 33.86 -2.02
C ALA A 421 -1.08 34.31 -1.19
N GLY A 422 -1.78 33.39 -0.51
CA GLY A 422 -2.93 33.74 0.33
C GLY A 422 -4.20 34.00 -0.46
N LEU A 423 -4.32 33.41 -1.64
CA LEU A 423 -5.51 33.46 -2.49
C LEU A 423 -6.14 32.06 -2.56
N GLY A 424 -7.42 31.95 -2.90
CA GLY A 424 -8.18 30.71 -2.92
C GLY A 424 -9.66 30.93 -3.21
N ARG A 425 -10.29 29.96 -3.87
CA ARG A 425 -11.71 30.03 -4.27
C ARG A 425 -12.39 28.68 -4.18
N ILE A 426 -13.71 28.73 -4.01
CA ILE A 426 -14.58 27.57 -4.09
C ILE A 426 -15.62 27.86 -5.17
N TRP A 427 -15.70 26.96 -6.15
CA TRP A 427 -16.62 27.05 -7.28
C TRP A 427 -17.68 25.95 -7.18
N ARG A 428 -18.90 26.26 -7.59
CA ARG A 428 -19.98 25.29 -7.83
C ARG A 428 -20.14 25.10 -9.33
N VAL A 429 -20.13 23.87 -9.81
CA VAL A 429 -20.46 23.55 -11.21
C VAL A 429 -21.94 23.22 -11.30
N VAL A 430 -22.67 23.95 -12.13
CA VAL A 430 -24.12 23.79 -12.33
C VAL A 430 -24.40 23.38 -13.78
N HIS A 431 -25.55 22.75 -14.01
CA HIS A 431 -26.02 22.37 -15.34
C HIS A 431 -27.31 23.13 -15.68
N GLU A 432 -27.45 23.65 -16.89
CA GLU A 432 -28.59 24.51 -17.27
C GLU A 432 -29.98 23.86 -17.09
N ALA A 433 -30.05 22.53 -17.18
CA ALA A 433 -31.31 21.79 -17.09
C ALA A 433 -31.89 21.67 -15.67
N LYS A 434 -31.08 21.89 -14.62
CA LYS A 434 -31.52 21.75 -13.22
C LYS A 434 -30.92 22.83 -12.35
N LYS A 435 -31.66 23.25 -11.34
CA LYS A 435 -31.20 24.23 -10.35
C LYS A 435 -30.57 23.54 -9.16
N ARG A 436 -29.90 24.32 -8.31
CA ARG A 436 -29.40 23.88 -7.01
C ARG A 436 -30.52 23.18 -6.20
N GLY A 437 -30.19 22.05 -5.57
CA GLY A 437 -31.06 21.38 -4.61
C GLY A 437 -31.28 22.19 -3.33
N PRO A 438 -32.18 21.76 -2.44
CA PRO A 438 -32.49 22.49 -1.22
C PRO A 438 -31.32 22.48 -0.22
N GLN A 439 -31.23 23.51 0.62
CA GLN A 439 -30.34 23.52 1.78
C GLN A 439 -30.73 22.37 2.74
N PRO A 440 -29.76 21.55 3.21
CA PRO A 440 -30.05 20.47 4.14
C PRO A 440 -30.25 20.96 5.57
N HIS A 441 -31.02 20.20 6.35
CA HIS A 441 -31.28 20.46 7.78
C HIS A 441 -31.24 19.17 8.61
N LEU A 442 -30.16 18.40 8.46
CA LEU A 442 -30.03 17.06 9.04
C LEU A 442 -29.40 17.04 10.44
N THR A 443 -28.61 18.06 10.81
CA THR A 443 -27.85 18.08 12.07
C THR A 443 -28.72 17.87 13.31
N ASN A 444 -29.97 18.32 13.28
CA ASN A 444 -30.96 18.15 14.35
C ASN A 444 -32.22 17.37 13.93
N ALA A 445 -32.25 16.78 12.73
CA ALA A 445 -33.37 15.97 12.26
C ALA A 445 -33.59 14.75 13.17
N ASP A 446 -34.84 14.33 13.37
CA ASP A 446 -35.14 13.12 14.14
C ASP A 446 -34.78 11.82 13.40
N GLY A 447 -34.78 10.70 14.12
CA GLY A 447 -34.41 9.41 13.57
C GLY A 447 -35.28 8.96 12.38
N GLU A 448 -36.60 9.21 12.43
CA GLU A 448 -37.52 8.90 11.33
C GLU A 448 -37.15 9.67 10.05
N THR A 449 -36.89 10.97 10.19
CA THR A 449 -36.43 11.83 9.09
C THR A 449 -35.12 11.32 8.53
N LEU A 450 -34.14 10.95 9.37
CA LEU A 450 -32.86 10.42 8.91
C LEU A 450 -33.01 9.10 8.15
N VAL A 451 -33.84 8.17 8.64
CA VAL A 451 -34.11 6.90 7.92
C VAL A 451 -34.71 7.17 6.54
N ALA A 452 -35.62 8.13 6.41
CA ALA A 452 -36.18 8.52 5.12
C ALA A 452 -35.11 9.04 4.15
N GLN A 453 -34.11 9.77 4.64
CA GLN A 453 -33.01 10.30 3.81
C GLN A 453 -32.05 9.23 3.28
N LEU A 454 -32.06 8.01 3.81
CA LEU A 454 -31.31 6.90 3.22
C LEU A 454 -31.80 6.56 1.79
N SER A 455 -33.00 7.02 1.41
CA SER A 455 -33.55 6.87 0.05
C SER A 455 -33.39 8.12 -0.83
N HIS A 456 -32.70 9.16 -0.36
CA HIS A 456 -32.51 10.39 -1.12
C HIS A 456 -31.70 10.14 -2.41
N PRO A 457 -32.03 10.76 -3.56
CA PRO A 457 -31.32 10.54 -4.83
C PRO A 457 -29.84 10.99 -4.81
N ASN A 458 -29.52 12.10 -4.15
CA ASN A 458 -28.14 12.55 -3.90
C ASN A 458 -27.46 11.69 -2.81
N GLY A 459 -26.32 11.10 -3.14
CA GLY A 459 -25.51 10.27 -2.25
C GLY A 459 -24.99 10.97 -1.00
N TRP A 460 -24.79 12.30 -1.04
CA TRP A 460 -24.38 13.05 0.15
C TRP A 460 -25.41 12.96 1.29
N TRP A 461 -26.70 13.01 0.95
CA TRP A 461 -27.79 12.93 1.93
C TRP A 461 -27.85 11.54 2.58
N ARG A 462 -27.67 10.49 1.77
CA ARG A 462 -27.64 9.11 2.27
C ARG A 462 -26.44 8.87 3.19
N ASP A 463 -25.24 9.24 2.73
CA ASP A 463 -24.00 9.11 3.50
C ASP A 463 -24.09 9.88 4.83
N THR A 464 -24.62 11.13 4.80
CA THR A 464 -24.78 11.97 6.00
C THR A 464 -25.84 11.44 6.95
N ALA A 465 -26.99 10.97 6.43
CA ALA A 465 -28.03 10.39 7.27
C ALA A 465 -27.57 9.11 7.97
N GLN A 466 -26.88 8.21 7.26
CA GLN A 466 -26.25 7.04 7.89
C GLN A 466 -25.25 7.47 8.98
N ARG A 467 -24.34 8.41 8.68
CA ARG A 467 -23.37 8.92 9.66
C ARG A 467 -24.08 9.44 10.92
N LEU A 468 -25.11 10.26 10.76
CA LEU A 468 -25.84 10.84 11.89
C LEU A 468 -26.60 9.79 12.71
N ILE A 469 -27.21 8.78 12.06
CA ILE A 469 -27.85 7.65 12.76
C ILE A 469 -26.83 6.90 13.62
N VAL A 470 -25.70 6.51 13.01
CA VAL A 470 -24.65 5.71 13.65
C VAL A 470 -23.97 6.51 14.76
N GLU A 471 -23.55 7.75 14.51
CA GLU A 471 -22.82 8.55 15.50
C GLU A 471 -23.68 8.98 16.70
N ARG A 472 -25.01 9.05 16.53
CA ARG A 472 -25.95 9.32 17.64
C ARG A 472 -26.28 8.08 18.45
N GLN A 473 -26.00 6.88 17.94
CA GLN A 473 -26.39 5.60 18.54
C GLN A 473 -27.91 5.58 18.84
N ASP A 474 -28.72 5.98 17.85
CA ASP A 474 -30.18 6.05 17.99
C ASP A 474 -30.83 4.67 17.77
N ASP A 475 -30.99 3.89 18.84
CA ASP A 475 -31.62 2.57 18.76
C ASP A 475 -33.12 2.60 18.39
N SER A 476 -33.78 3.76 18.49
CA SER A 476 -35.21 3.87 18.22
C SER A 476 -35.56 3.58 16.75
N VAL A 477 -34.59 3.75 15.84
CA VAL A 477 -34.78 3.54 14.40
C VAL A 477 -34.49 2.12 13.94
N VAL A 478 -33.99 1.22 14.79
CA VAL A 478 -33.59 -0.15 14.40
C VAL A 478 -34.72 -0.90 13.70
N SER A 479 -35.96 -0.78 14.19
CA SER A 479 -37.12 -1.43 13.54
C SER A 479 -37.38 -0.88 12.13
N ALA A 480 -37.27 0.45 11.95
CA ALA A 480 -37.48 1.09 10.66
C ALA A 480 -36.36 0.75 9.67
N LEU A 481 -35.11 0.69 10.14
CA LEU A 481 -33.96 0.27 9.34
C LEU A 481 -34.10 -1.18 8.86
N ARG A 482 -34.49 -2.10 9.75
CA ARG A 482 -34.72 -3.51 9.38
C ARG A 482 -35.86 -3.66 8.37
N GLN A 483 -36.93 -2.88 8.52
CA GLN A 483 -38.00 -2.81 7.53
C GLN A 483 -37.48 -2.30 6.17
N LEU A 484 -36.69 -1.22 6.14
CA LEU A 484 -36.13 -0.66 4.93
C LEU A 484 -35.18 -1.64 4.24
N ALA A 485 -34.27 -2.28 4.98
CA ALA A 485 -33.34 -3.29 4.44
C ALA A 485 -34.08 -4.46 3.77
N GLY A 486 -35.19 -4.91 4.37
CA GLY A 486 -36.03 -6.01 3.87
C GLY A 486 -37.04 -5.63 2.79
N ASP A 487 -37.27 -4.33 2.51
CA ASP A 487 -38.26 -3.91 1.52
C ASP A 487 -37.76 -4.13 0.10
N GLN A 488 -38.28 -5.16 -0.58
CA GLN A 488 -37.93 -5.50 -1.96
C GLN A 488 -38.28 -4.41 -2.98
N LYS A 489 -39.13 -3.43 -2.63
CA LYS A 489 -39.51 -2.31 -3.51
C LYS A 489 -38.67 -1.06 -3.27
N ALA A 490 -37.92 -1.01 -2.17
CA ALA A 490 -37.07 0.13 -1.86
C ALA A 490 -35.85 0.20 -2.80
N ASP A 491 -35.32 1.40 -2.97
CA ASP A 491 -34.09 1.63 -3.74
C ASP A 491 -32.95 0.76 -3.18
N PRO A 492 -32.20 0.01 -4.01
CA PRO A 492 -31.11 -0.84 -3.55
C PRO A 492 -30.07 -0.10 -2.70
N ARG A 493 -29.78 1.16 -3.03
CA ARG A 493 -28.83 2.00 -2.27
C ARG A 493 -29.35 2.25 -0.86
N ALA A 494 -30.64 2.54 -0.72
CA ALA A 494 -31.27 2.74 0.59
C ALA A 494 -31.22 1.50 1.47
N ARG A 495 -31.46 0.33 0.86
CA ARG A 495 -31.36 -0.97 1.55
C ARG A 495 -29.94 -1.25 2.04
N ILE A 496 -28.94 -0.95 1.20
CA ILE A 496 -27.52 -1.08 1.57
C ILE A 496 -27.16 -0.13 2.73
N HIS A 497 -27.58 1.13 2.66
CA HIS A 497 -27.38 2.07 3.77
C HIS A 497 -28.09 1.61 5.06
N ALA A 498 -29.28 1.02 4.96
CA ALA A 498 -29.99 0.48 6.12
C ALA A 498 -29.22 -0.69 6.77
N ILE A 499 -28.67 -1.60 5.96
CA ILE A 499 -27.79 -2.69 6.43
C ILE A 499 -26.57 -2.14 7.18
N TRP A 500 -25.87 -1.15 6.60
CA TRP A 500 -24.70 -0.56 7.23
C TRP A 500 -25.02 0.33 8.43
N SER A 501 -26.22 0.91 8.48
CA SER A 501 -26.72 1.61 9.68
C SER A 501 -26.99 0.62 10.82
N LEU A 502 -27.62 -0.53 10.53
CA LEU A 502 -27.81 -1.61 11.52
C LEU A 502 -26.46 -2.14 12.03
N GLU A 503 -25.47 -2.32 11.17
CA GLU A 503 -24.11 -2.70 11.58
C GLU A 503 -23.45 -1.62 12.44
N GLY A 504 -23.59 -0.35 12.05
CA GLY A 504 -23.06 0.79 12.78
C GLY A 504 -23.62 0.96 14.19
N LEU A 505 -24.88 0.59 14.37
CA LEU A 505 -25.58 0.57 15.66
C LEU A 505 -25.31 -0.71 16.48
N GLY A 506 -24.58 -1.69 15.93
CA GLY A 506 -24.41 -3.01 16.56
C GLY A 506 -25.71 -3.83 16.64
N ALA A 507 -26.72 -3.47 15.85
CA ALA A 507 -28.06 -4.07 15.84
C ALA A 507 -28.28 -5.07 14.67
N TYR A 508 -27.28 -5.25 13.81
CA TYR A 508 -27.29 -6.22 12.72
C TYR A 508 -27.27 -7.66 13.26
N ALA A 509 -28.03 -8.57 12.64
CA ALA A 509 -28.17 -9.95 13.09
C ALA A 509 -28.12 -10.95 11.92
N ALA A 510 -27.95 -12.24 12.24
CA ALA A 510 -27.89 -13.31 11.25
C ALA A 510 -29.18 -13.42 10.41
N GLU A 511 -30.34 -13.08 10.99
CA GLU A 511 -31.62 -13.05 10.29
C GLU A 511 -31.66 -11.97 9.21
N ASP A 512 -30.98 -10.83 9.42
CA ASP A 512 -30.88 -9.74 8.45
C ASP A 512 -30.08 -10.18 7.22
N LEU A 513 -29.00 -10.96 7.44
CA LEU A 513 -28.24 -11.60 6.36
C LEU A 513 -29.11 -12.61 5.59
N ALA A 514 -29.79 -13.51 6.31
CA ALA A 514 -30.62 -14.53 5.69
C ALA A 514 -31.71 -13.94 4.79
N ALA A 515 -32.37 -12.86 5.23
CA ALA A 515 -33.37 -12.15 4.43
C ALA A 515 -32.77 -11.53 3.16
N SER A 516 -31.52 -11.06 3.23
CA SER A 516 -30.83 -10.36 2.13
C SER A 516 -30.46 -11.28 0.96
N PHE A 517 -30.35 -12.60 1.17
CA PHE A 517 -30.07 -13.55 0.08
C PHE A 517 -31.22 -13.70 -0.92
N SER A 518 -32.43 -13.22 -0.60
CA SER A 518 -33.54 -13.11 -1.56
C SER A 518 -33.51 -11.82 -2.39
N ALA A 519 -32.51 -10.96 -2.18
CA ALA A 519 -32.33 -9.69 -2.89
C ALA A 519 -31.36 -9.81 -4.07
N SER A 520 -30.95 -8.68 -4.65
CA SER A 520 -29.91 -8.69 -5.70
C SER A 520 -28.56 -9.16 -5.13
N PRO A 521 -27.67 -9.73 -5.96
CA PRO A 521 -26.35 -10.17 -5.53
C PRO A 521 -25.50 -9.08 -4.85
N GLU A 522 -25.67 -7.82 -5.25
CA GLU A 522 -24.97 -6.68 -4.67
C GLU A 522 -25.44 -6.42 -3.23
N ILE A 523 -26.74 -6.45 -2.97
CA ILE A 523 -27.29 -6.29 -1.61
C ILE A 523 -26.86 -7.48 -0.74
N ALA A 524 -26.94 -8.70 -1.25
CA ALA A 524 -26.49 -9.88 -0.54
C ALA A 524 -24.99 -9.83 -0.21
N ALA A 525 -24.14 -9.33 -1.12
CA ALA A 525 -22.72 -9.13 -0.86
C ALA A 525 -22.49 -8.07 0.23
N GLN A 526 -23.22 -6.96 0.23
CA GLN A 526 -23.13 -5.94 1.29
C GLN A 526 -23.57 -6.50 2.66
N ALA A 527 -24.69 -7.22 2.71
CA ALA A 527 -25.17 -7.91 3.90
C ALA A 527 -24.14 -8.90 4.45
N LEU A 528 -23.47 -9.65 3.57
CA LEU A 528 -22.44 -10.60 3.97
C LEU A 528 -21.16 -9.90 4.47
N ARG A 529 -20.80 -8.76 3.89
CA ARG A 529 -19.69 -7.92 4.39
C ARG A 529 -19.99 -7.37 5.78
N ALA A 530 -21.21 -6.87 6.01
CA ALA A 530 -21.66 -6.38 7.32
C ALA A 530 -21.67 -7.51 8.38
N ALA A 531 -21.99 -8.75 7.98
CA ALA A 531 -21.99 -9.91 8.86
C ALA A 531 -20.62 -10.24 9.48
N LYS A 532 -19.52 -9.67 8.97
CA LYS A 532 -18.20 -9.82 9.62
C LYS A 532 -18.23 -9.41 11.10
N SER A 533 -19.04 -8.40 11.46
CA SER A 533 -19.24 -7.98 12.86
C SER A 533 -19.78 -9.10 13.76
N LEU A 534 -20.38 -10.14 13.19
CA LEU A 534 -20.96 -11.29 13.91
C LEU A 534 -19.98 -12.46 14.07
N ALA A 535 -18.78 -12.39 13.50
CA ALA A 535 -17.84 -13.52 13.43
C ALA A 535 -17.43 -14.06 14.82
N ASP A 536 -17.20 -13.16 15.78
CA ASP A 536 -16.80 -13.49 17.15
C ASP A 536 -17.98 -13.47 18.15
N THR A 537 -19.20 -13.57 17.64
CA THR A 537 -20.44 -13.58 18.46
C THR A 537 -21.09 -14.95 18.52
N THR A 538 -22.09 -15.11 19.38
CA THR A 538 -22.92 -16.34 19.44
C THR A 538 -23.75 -16.57 18.18
N GLN A 539 -23.83 -15.61 17.27
CA GLN A 539 -24.58 -15.72 16.02
C GLN A 539 -23.76 -16.32 14.86
N ARG A 540 -22.46 -16.57 15.04
CA ARG A 540 -21.57 -17.14 14.02
C ARG A 540 -22.14 -18.37 13.31
N GLY A 541 -22.65 -19.34 14.08
CA GLY A 541 -23.24 -20.56 13.52
C GLY A 541 -24.46 -20.27 12.64
N ALA A 542 -25.32 -19.34 13.06
CA ALA A 542 -26.49 -18.93 12.28
C ALA A 542 -26.10 -18.23 10.97
N VAL A 543 -25.02 -17.43 10.98
CA VAL A 543 -24.47 -16.81 9.77
C VAL A 543 -23.97 -17.88 8.78
N ILE A 544 -23.22 -18.87 9.25
CA ILE A 544 -22.72 -19.98 8.42
C ILE A 544 -23.90 -20.76 7.80
N MET A 545 -24.94 -21.05 8.59
CA MET A 545 -26.16 -21.69 8.11
C MET A 545 -26.90 -20.85 7.06
N ALA A 546 -26.96 -19.52 7.22
CA ALA A 546 -27.55 -18.64 6.23
C ALA A 546 -26.79 -18.69 4.89
N CYS A 547 -25.45 -18.70 4.93
CA CYS A 547 -24.62 -18.85 3.73
C CYS A 547 -24.87 -20.17 2.98
N GLN A 548 -25.11 -21.27 3.70
CA GLN A 548 -25.45 -22.56 3.09
C GLN A 548 -26.72 -22.47 2.24
N GLY A 549 -27.75 -21.77 2.73
CA GLY A 549 -29.00 -21.54 2.01
C GLY A 549 -28.78 -20.75 0.72
N ALA A 550 -27.87 -19.77 0.72
CA ALA A 550 -27.56 -18.95 -0.44
C ALA A 550 -26.86 -19.72 -1.57
N ILE A 551 -25.86 -20.54 -1.21
CA ILE A 551 -25.09 -21.37 -2.16
C ILE A 551 -26.00 -22.37 -2.88
N SER A 552 -27.01 -22.88 -2.17
CA SER A 552 -28.00 -23.81 -2.71
C SER A 552 -29.07 -23.17 -3.60
N ALA A 553 -29.32 -21.85 -3.45
CA ALA A 553 -30.48 -21.18 -4.04
C ALA A 553 -30.19 -20.41 -5.34
N GLU A 554 -29.03 -19.75 -5.49
CA GLU A 554 -28.72 -18.97 -6.71
C GLU A 554 -27.20 -18.90 -6.95
N ASN A 555 -26.70 -19.85 -7.74
CA ASN A 555 -25.26 -20.11 -7.88
C ASN A 555 -24.64 -19.47 -9.15
N SER A 556 -24.97 -18.21 -9.49
CA SER A 556 -24.54 -17.61 -10.78
C SER A 556 -23.90 -16.23 -10.75
N SER A 557 -23.87 -15.49 -9.63
CA SER A 557 -23.23 -14.15 -9.61
C SER A 557 -21.76 -14.21 -9.13
N PRO A 558 -20.79 -13.76 -9.96
CA PRO A 558 -19.39 -13.65 -9.54
C PRO A 558 -19.17 -12.71 -8.35
N VAL A 559 -20.01 -11.66 -8.20
CA VAL A 559 -19.92 -10.68 -7.09
C VAL A 559 -20.21 -11.36 -5.76
N LEU A 560 -21.36 -12.02 -5.66
CA LEU A 560 -21.77 -12.71 -4.44
C LEU A 560 -20.83 -13.88 -4.13
N ARG A 561 -20.41 -14.65 -5.15
CA ARG A 561 -19.44 -15.74 -5.00
C ARG A 561 -18.13 -15.25 -4.38
N ARG A 562 -17.56 -14.16 -4.88
CA ARG A 562 -16.32 -13.58 -4.33
C ARG A 562 -16.50 -13.15 -2.88
N GLN A 563 -17.62 -12.51 -2.55
CA GLN A 563 -17.88 -12.10 -1.17
C GLN A 563 -18.12 -13.31 -0.23
N LEU A 564 -18.77 -14.37 -0.69
CA LEU A 564 -18.91 -15.63 0.03
C LEU A 564 -17.55 -16.21 0.41
N LEU A 565 -16.66 -16.34 -0.57
CA LEU A 565 -15.30 -16.85 -0.34
C LEU A 565 -14.50 -15.98 0.61
N ALA A 566 -14.58 -14.65 0.45
CA ALA A 566 -13.91 -13.69 1.32
C ALA A 566 -14.42 -13.72 2.78
N SER A 567 -15.65 -14.17 3.01
CA SER A 567 -16.31 -14.12 4.33
C SER A 567 -16.28 -15.47 5.03
N LEU A 568 -16.54 -16.57 4.32
CA LEU A 568 -16.55 -17.92 4.89
C LEU A 568 -15.22 -18.31 5.53
N GLY A 569 -14.08 -17.87 4.96
CA GLY A 569 -12.77 -18.09 5.59
C GLY A 569 -12.67 -17.42 6.96
N VAL A 570 -13.20 -16.20 7.12
CA VAL A 570 -13.23 -15.49 8.41
C VAL A 570 -14.09 -16.23 9.42
N PHE A 571 -15.30 -16.65 9.01
CA PHE A 571 -16.18 -17.41 9.90
C PHE A 571 -15.67 -18.82 10.20
N ALA A 572 -14.84 -19.42 9.35
CA ALA A 572 -14.16 -20.67 9.66
C ALA A 572 -13.02 -20.45 10.69
N SER A 573 -12.33 -19.32 10.59
CA SER A 573 -11.13 -18.97 11.37
C SER A 573 -11.42 -18.27 12.70
N ALA A 574 -12.64 -17.76 12.91
CA ALA A 574 -13.01 -17.06 14.14
C ALA A 574 -12.85 -17.95 15.38
N SER A 575 -12.39 -17.38 16.49
CA SER A 575 -12.27 -18.10 17.76
C SER A 575 -13.64 -18.20 18.44
N GLY A 576 -14.30 -19.35 18.31
CA GLY A 576 -15.49 -19.65 19.11
C GLY A 576 -15.11 -20.11 20.51
N ALA A 577 -15.99 -19.88 21.49
CA ALA A 577 -15.94 -20.61 22.76
C ALA A 577 -15.79 -22.12 22.47
N SER A 578 -14.95 -22.81 23.25
CA SER A 578 -14.68 -24.24 23.10
C SER A 578 -15.97 -25.05 22.96
N GLY A 579 -16.32 -25.47 21.75
CA GLY A 579 -17.55 -26.23 21.51
C GLY A 579 -18.14 -26.26 20.09
N ASP A 580 -17.62 -25.52 19.10
CA ASP A 580 -18.29 -25.40 17.78
C ASP A 580 -17.45 -25.96 16.60
N THR A 581 -17.01 -27.21 16.71
CA THR A 581 -16.34 -27.92 15.60
C THR A 581 -17.23 -28.03 14.37
N ASP A 582 -18.55 -28.18 14.59
CA ASP A 582 -19.53 -28.36 13.53
C ASP A 582 -19.63 -27.12 12.62
N ALA A 583 -19.63 -25.91 13.19
CA ALA A 583 -19.69 -24.69 12.39
C ALA A 583 -18.46 -24.51 11.47
N ARG A 584 -17.25 -24.82 11.97
CA ARG A 584 -16.03 -24.74 11.15
C ARG A 584 -16.06 -25.76 10.02
N ASP A 585 -16.44 -27.00 10.31
CA ASP A 585 -16.48 -28.06 9.31
C ASP A 585 -17.54 -27.78 8.24
N ILE A 586 -18.68 -27.18 8.62
CA ILE A 586 -19.68 -26.66 7.68
C ILE A 586 -19.09 -25.52 6.84
N ALA A 587 -18.44 -24.53 7.44
CA ALA A 587 -17.83 -23.42 6.70
C ALA A 587 -16.77 -23.90 5.69
N PHE A 588 -15.95 -24.91 6.05
CA PHE A 588 -15.03 -25.58 5.14
C PHE A 588 -15.78 -26.27 3.99
N ALA A 589 -16.87 -26.98 4.28
CA ALA A 589 -17.68 -27.60 3.24
C ALA A 589 -18.23 -26.58 2.24
N LEU A 590 -18.73 -25.44 2.73
CA LEU A 590 -19.22 -24.36 1.89
C LEU A 590 -18.12 -23.70 1.07
N LEU A 591 -16.91 -23.52 1.62
CA LEU A 591 -15.75 -23.02 0.87
C LEU A 591 -15.42 -23.96 -0.29
N ARG A 592 -15.34 -25.27 -0.05
CA ARG A 592 -15.05 -26.26 -1.09
C ARG A 592 -16.12 -26.27 -2.18
N GLU A 593 -17.39 -26.27 -1.80
CA GLU A 593 -18.52 -26.21 -2.73
C GLU A 593 -18.45 -24.96 -3.62
N THR A 594 -18.23 -23.79 -3.00
CA THR A 594 -18.14 -22.50 -3.70
C THR A 594 -16.91 -22.40 -4.60
N LEU A 595 -15.79 -23.01 -4.23
CA LEU A 595 -14.58 -23.09 -5.05
C LEU A 595 -14.73 -24.07 -6.23
N GLY A 596 -15.51 -25.14 -6.05
CA GLY A 596 -15.76 -26.17 -7.06
C GLY A 596 -16.61 -25.69 -8.25
N THR A 597 -17.33 -24.58 -8.13
CA THR A 597 -18.14 -24.02 -9.22
C THR A 597 -17.26 -23.60 -10.40
N PRO A 598 -17.51 -24.08 -11.64
CA PRO A 598 -16.72 -23.71 -12.81
C PRO A 598 -16.68 -22.20 -13.04
N ALA A 599 -15.51 -21.67 -13.41
CA ALA A 599 -15.32 -20.28 -13.81
C ALA A 599 -14.13 -20.15 -14.76
N GLU A 600 -13.98 -18.96 -15.35
CA GLU A 600 -12.76 -18.61 -16.06
C GLU A 600 -11.54 -18.64 -15.13
N LYS A 601 -10.36 -18.78 -15.72
CA LYS A 601 -9.11 -18.97 -14.96
C LYS A 601 -8.81 -17.81 -14.01
N ASP A 602 -9.02 -16.57 -14.46
CA ASP A 602 -8.70 -15.38 -13.66
C ASP A 602 -9.68 -15.24 -12.48
N GLU A 603 -10.96 -15.54 -12.72
CA GLU A 603 -11.98 -15.57 -11.66
C GLU A 603 -11.72 -16.71 -10.66
N THR A 604 -11.31 -17.88 -11.14
CA THR A 604 -10.91 -19.00 -10.27
C THR A 604 -9.73 -18.61 -9.38
N THR A 605 -8.73 -17.91 -9.94
CA THR A 605 -7.55 -17.49 -9.18
C THR A 605 -7.92 -16.46 -8.10
N LEU A 606 -8.78 -15.48 -8.43
CA LEU A 606 -9.27 -14.50 -7.47
C LEU A 606 -10.13 -15.16 -6.37
N ALA A 607 -10.99 -16.09 -6.73
CA ALA A 607 -11.79 -16.87 -5.79
C ALA A 607 -10.92 -17.60 -4.75
N GLU A 608 -9.86 -18.26 -5.21
CA GLU A 608 -8.88 -18.90 -4.32
C GLU A 608 -8.14 -17.90 -3.42
N ASP A 609 -7.69 -16.76 -3.96
CA ASP A 609 -6.99 -15.72 -3.19
C ASP A 609 -7.89 -15.16 -2.06
N LEU A 610 -9.17 -14.92 -2.36
CA LEU A 610 -10.15 -14.45 -1.37
C LEU A 610 -10.43 -15.48 -0.29
N ALA A 611 -10.53 -16.77 -0.64
CA ALA A 611 -10.68 -17.84 0.34
C ALA A 611 -9.46 -17.92 1.26
N ILE A 612 -8.24 -17.93 0.70
CA ILE A 612 -6.99 -18.00 1.48
C ILE A 612 -6.81 -16.76 2.36
N SER A 613 -7.19 -15.59 1.87
CA SER A 613 -7.19 -14.34 2.66
C SER A 613 -8.00 -14.47 3.95
N GLY A 614 -9.19 -15.06 3.88
CA GLY A 614 -10.05 -15.29 5.05
C GLY A 614 -9.53 -16.36 6.01
N LEU A 615 -8.69 -17.29 5.55
CA LEU A 615 -8.21 -18.46 6.30
C LEU A 615 -6.94 -18.19 7.13
N ALA A 616 -6.60 -16.93 7.41
CA ALA A 616 -5.39 -16.57 8.13
C ALA A 616 -5.24 -17.35 9.45
N GLY A 617 -4.21 -18.19 9.56
CA GLY A 617 -3.95 -19.02 10.74
C GLY A 617 -4.61 -20.41 10.73
N HIS A 618 -5.45 -20.72 9.74
CA HIS A 618 -6.17 -21.99 9.60
C HIS A 618 -5.95 -22.67 8.23
N GLU A 619 -4.92 -22.25 7.49
CA GLU A 619 -4.65 -22.73 6.15
C GLU A 619 -4.26 -24.22 6.14
N SER A 620 -3.57 -24.70 7.17
CA SER A 620 -3.21 -26.11 7.32
C SER A 620 -4.42 -27.00 7.58
N ASP A 621 -5.37 -26.52 8.38
CA ASP A 621 -6.61 -27.24 8.71
C ASP A 621 -7.46 -27.40 7.46
N PHE A 622 -7.64 -26.30 6.71
CA PHE A 622 -8.42 -26.34 5.48
C PHE A 622 -7.72 -27.14 4.38
N LEU A 623 -6.39 -27.10 4.29
CA LEU A 623 -5.65 -27.97 3.37
C LEU A 623 -5.89 -29.45 3.67
N ALA A 624 -5.82 -29.86 4.95
CA ALA A 624 -6.09 -31.25 5.33
C ALA A 624 -7.52 -31.69 4.98
N ASP A 625 -8.48 -30.81 5.18
CA ASP A 625 -9.88 -31.00 4.80
C ASP A 625 -10.06 -31.13 3.27
N VAL A 626 -9.43 -30.27 2.47
CA VAL A 626 -9.42 -30.35 0.99
C VAL A 626 -8.80 -31.67 0.53
N LEU A 627 -7.66 -32.09 1.10
CA LEU A 627 -7.02 -33.36 0.73
C LEU A 627 -7.89 -34.58 1.05
N THR A 628 -8.71 -34.48 2.11
CA THR A 628 -9.58 -35.57 2.56
C THR A 628 -10.85 -35.68 1.73
N HIS A 629 -11.47 -34.54 1.42
CA HIS A 629 -12.82 -34.49 0.87
C HIS A 629 -12.89 -34.14 -0.61
N GLN A 630 -11.93 -33.35 -1.13
CA GLN A 630 -11.94 -32.87 -2.51
C GLN A 630 -10.53 -32.55 -3.04
N PRO A 631 -9.64 -33.56 -3.17
CA PRO A 631 -8.23 -33.38 -3.51
C PRO A 631 -7.98 -32.82 -4.94
N ASP A 632 -9.01 -32.77 -5.78
CA ASP A 632 -8.97 -32.22 -7.13
C ASP A 632 -9.10 -30.69 -7.20
N LEU A 633 -9.56 -30.04 -6.12
CA LEU A 633 -9.64 -28.58 -6.05
C LEU A 633 -8.28 -27.93 -6.30
N SER A 634 -8.26 -26.93 -7.18
CA SER A 634 -7.04 -26.22 -7.57
C SER A 634 -6.39 -25.44 -6.41
N ILE A 635 -7.18 -25.06 -5.40
CA ILE A 635 -6.73 -24.31 -4.21
C ILE A 635 -5.70 -25.06 -3.36
N GLY A 636 -5.59 -26.38 -3.47
CA GLY A 636 -4.60 -27.15 -2.71
C GLY A 636 -3.16 -26.69 -2.99
N ALA A 637 -2.85 -26.34 -4.23
CA ALA A 637 -1.55 -25.83 -4.64
C ALA A 637 -1.14 -24.50 -3.94
N PRO A 638 -1.94 -23.42 -4.00
CA PRO A 638 -1.63 -22.19 -3.30
C PRO A 638 -1.66 -22.34 -1.76
N LEU A 639 -2.52 -23.19 -1.19
CA LEU A 639 -2.49 -23.49 0.24
C LEU A 639 -1.16 -24.11 0.68
N VAL A 640 -0.61 -25.06 -0.08
CA VAL A 640 0.71 -25.64 0.18
C VAL A 640 1.79 -24.56 0.26
N ALA A 641 1.76 -23.58 -0.64
CA ALA A 641 2.73 -22.49 -0.63
C ALA A 641 2.61 -21.62 0.64
N VAL A 642 1.37 -21.27 1.03
CA VAL A 642 1.11 -20.47 2.23
C VAL A 642 1.49 -21.21 3.51
N VAL A 643 1.08 -22.49 3.65
CA VAL A 643 1.43 -23.33 4.80
C VAL A 643 2.95 -23.54 4.90
N THR A 644 3.67 -23.67 3.78
CA THR A 644 5.14 -23.79 3.81
C THR A 644 5.82 -22.49 4.27
N LYS A 645 5.23 -21.33 3.95
CA LYS A 645 5.72 -20.01 4.39
C LYS A 645 5.46 -19.80 5.87
N ALA A 646 4.23 -20.03 6.33
CA ALA A 646 3.76 -19.73 7.67
C ALA A 646 4.08 -20.81 8.71
N GLY A 647 4.04 -22.08 8.31
CA GLY A 647 4.06 -23.23 9.21
C GLY A 647 5.40 -23.45 9.90
N ASP A 648 5.33 -23.99 11.12
CA ASP A 648 6.48 -24.55 11.80
C ASP A 648 6.89 -25.92 11.20
N ALA A 649 7.97 -26.50 11.71
CA ALA A 649 8.48 -27.77 11.21
C ALA A 649 7.47 -28.93 11.38
N GLY A 650 6.67 -28.94 12.45
CA GLY A 650 5.68 -29.98 12.72
C GLY A 650 4.48 -29.89 11.77
N THR A 651 3.96 -28.67 11.55
CA THR A 651 2.89 -28.40 10.59
C THR A 651 3.31 -28.78 9.17
N ILE A 652 4.52 -28.41 8.77
CA ILE A 652 5.07 -28.76 7.44
C ILE A 652 5.21 -30.27 7.29
N ALA A 653 5.76 -30.97 8.28
CA ALA A 653 5.91 -32.43 8.24
C ALA A 653 4.56 -33.16 8.16
N THR A 654 3.55 -32.66 8.90
CA THR A 654 2.19 -33.20 8.87
C THR A 654 1.55 -33.04 7.49
N MET A 655 1.59 -31.82 6.94
CA MET A 655 1.10 -31.52 5.58
C MET A 655 1.79 -32.41 4.54
N GLN A 656 3.12 -32.52 4.59
CA GLN A 656 3.88 -33.37 3.68
C GLN A 656 3.43 -34.83 3.76
N SER A 657 3.25 -35.37 4.97
CA SER A 657 2.78 -36.74 5.16
C SER A 657 1.40 -36.98 4.53
N GLN A 658 0.48 -36.02 4.68
CA GLN A 658 -0.86 -36.08 4.08
C GLN A 658 -0.80 -36.04 2.55
N ILE A 659 -0.02 -35.12 1.98
CA ILE A 659 0.16 -34.99 0.52
C ILE A 659 0.74 -36.27 -0.07
N LEU A 660 1.74 -36.88 0.57
CA LEU A 660 2.37 -38.10 0.07
C LEU A 660 1.41 -39.32 0.08
N ARG A 661 0.38 -39.30 0.95
CA ARG A 661 -0.67 -40.33 1.02
C ARG A 661 -1.86 -40.06 0.10
N THR A 662 -1.92 -38.91 -0.54
CA THR A 662 -3.01 -38.57 -1.47
C THR A 662 -2.91 -39.45 -2.73
N ASP A 663 -4.05 -39.88 -3.26
CA ASP A 663 -4.08 -40.71 -4.47
C ASP A 663 -3.64 -39.95 -5.74
N GLU A 664 -3.12 -40.68 -6.73
CA GLU A 664 -2.92 -40.13 -8.08
C GLU A 664 -4.27 -39.80 -8.73
N PRO A 665 -4.38 -38.72 -9.55
CA PRO A 665 -3.30 -37.93 -10.17
C PRO A 665 -2.92 -36.62 -9.43
N HIS A 666 -3.51 -36.34 -8.27
CA HIS A 666 -3.40 -35.03 -7.62
C HIS A 666 -2.09 -34.86 -6.85
N ARG A 667 -1.59 -35.95 -6.29
CA ARG A 667 -0.33 -36.03 -5.54
C ARG A 667 0.84 -35.36 -6.26
N GLY A 668 1.03 -35.65 -7.55
CA GLY A 668 2.14 -35.06 -8.32
C GLY A 668 2.10 -33.53 -8.39
N ARG A 669 0.91 -32.92 -8.49
CA ARG A 669 0.76 -31.45 -8.52
C ARG A 669 1.15 -30.82 -7.18
N LEU A 670 0.64 -31.37 -6.09
CA LEU A 670 0.87 -30.88 -4.73
C LEU A 670 2.34 -31.07 -4.31
N VAL A 671 2.93 -32.21 -4.63
CA VAL A 671 4.37 -32.47 -4.39
C VAL A 671 5.24 -31.50 -5.18
N ARG A 672 4.88 -31.17 -6.43
CA ARG A 672 5.59 -30.16 -7.21
C ARG A 672 5.54 -28.78 -6.54
N GLU A 673 4.39 -28.36 -6.01
CA GLU A 673 4.27 -27.08 -5.30
C GLU A 673 5.00 -27.07 -3.96
N LEU A 674 4.97 -28.19 -3.23
CA LEU A 674 5.72 -28.35 -1.98
C LEU A 674 7.23 -28.24 -2.23
N ALA A 675 7.73 -28.88 -3.30
CA ALA A 675 9.10 -28.78 -3.76
C ALA A 675 9.47 -27.35 -4.23
N TYR A 676 8.56 -26.69 -4.96
CA TYR A 676 8.71 -25.28 -5.35
C TYR A 676 8.87 -24.37 -4.14
N ALA A 677 7.98 -24.49 -3.16
CA ALA A 677 7.99 -23.72 -1.93
C ALA A 677 9.25 -24.01 -1.09
N ALA A 678 9.67 -25.28 -1.01
CA ALA A 678 10.89 -25.68 -0.30
C ALA A 678 12.13 -24.96 -0.84
N ALA A 679 12.28 -24.88 -2.17
CA ALA A 679 13.36 -24.13 -2.79
C ALA A 679 13.18 -22.62 -2.59
N LYS A 680 12.04 -22.05 -2.98
CA LYS A 680 11.78 -20.60 -2.93
C LYS A 680 12.00 -20.02 -1.52
N LEU A 681 11.50 -20.71 -0.50
CA LEU A 681 11.55 -20.30 0.90
C LEU A 681 12.78 -20.84 1.65
N ARG A 682 13.65 -21.57 0.96
CA ARG A 682 14.89 -22.17 1.50
C ARG A 682 14.67 -23.11 2.70
N ARG A 683 13.62 -23.94 2.65
CA ARG A 683 13.36 -25.00 3.63
C ARG A 683 14.19 -26.24 3.30
N ALA A 684 15.49 -26.21 3.64
CA ALA A 684 16.42 -27.31 3.34
C ALA A 684 15.98 -28.69 3.89
N PRO A 685 15.45 -28.81 5.13
CA PRO A 685 14.94 -30.09 5.64
C PRO A 685 13.81 -30.66 4.78
N LEU A 686 12.82 -29.83 4.42
CA LEU A 686 11.71 -30.23 3.55
C LEU A 686 12.21 -30.69 2.18
N ALA A 687 13.16 -29.97 1.58
CA ALA A 687 13.76 -30.37 0.30
C ALA A 687 14.47 -31.74 0.40
N ALA A 688 15.18 -31.99 1.51
CA ALA A 688 15.86 -33.26 1.76
C ALA A 688 14.88 -34.44 1.84
N GLU A 689 13.79 -34.27 2.58
CA GLU A 689 12.78 -35.31 2.75
C GLU A 689 12.03 -35.62 1.45
N LEU A 690 11.73 -34.60 0.64
CA LEU A 690 11.12 -34.78 -0.68
C LEU A 690 12.04 -35.55 -1.64
N LEU A 691 13.33 -35.23 -1.62
CA LEU A 691 14.33 -35.96 -2.42
C LEU A 691 14.48 -37.41 -1.96
N ALA A 692 14.40 -37.67 -0.65
CA ALA A 692 14.40 -39.02 -0.12
C ALA A 692 13.16 -39.80 -0.58
N ALA A 693 11.97 -39.22 -0.46
CA ALA A 693 10.72 -39.84 -0.92
C ALA A 693 10.74 -40.16 -2.43
N ALA A 694 11.23 -39.22 -3.25
CA ALA A 694 11.37 -39.42 -4.70
C ALA A 694 12.46 -40.43 -5.09
N SER A 695 13.41 -40.72 -4.19
CA SER A 695 14.37 -41.81 -4.40
C SER A 695 13.73 -43.19 -4.19
N THR A 696 12.69 -43.28 -3.36
CA THR A 696 11.95 -44.51 -3.10
C THR A 696 10.72 -44.70 -3.99
N ASP A 697 10.11 -43.62 -4.47
CA ASP A 697 8.93 -43.64 -5.34
C ASP A 697 9.22 -42.87 -6.64
N SER A 698 9.31 -43.61 -7.75
CA SER A 698 9.64 -43.06 -9.06
C SER A 698 8.58 -42.07 -9.59
N SER A 699 7.32 -42.18 -9.14
CA SER A 699 6.25 -41.27 -9.54
C SER A 699 6.47 -39.85 -9.03
N LEU A 700 7.19 -39.69 -7.92
CA LEU A 700 7.47 -38.39 -7.29
C LEU A 700 8.70 -37.68 -7.88
N GLN A 701 9.55 -38.39 -8.63
CA GLN A 701 10.79 -37.84 -9.16
C GLN A 701 10.58 -36.59 -10.01
N LYS A 702 9.71 -36.68 -11.02
CA LYS A 702 9.43 -35.54 -11.91
C LYS A 702 8.84 -34.35 -11.14
N PRO A 703 7.78 -34.50 -10.33
CA PRO A 703 7.26 -33.43 -9.48
C PRO A 703 8.31 -32.72 -8.61
N VAL A 704 9.12 -33.49 -7.87
CA VAL A 704 10.12 -32.93 -6.93
C VAL A 704 11.19 -32.15 -7.69
N VAL A 705 11.74 -32.74 -8.76
CA VAL A 705 12.79 -32.11 -9.57
C VAL A 705 12.28 -30.83 -10.22
N GLU A 706 11.12 -30.89 -10.89
CA GLU A 706 10.56 -29.72 -11.57
C GLU A 706 10.15 -28.61 -10.59
N GLY A 707 9.63 -28.97 -9.42
CA GLY A 707 9.29 -28.04 -8.36
C GLY A 707 10.52 -27.29 -7.83
N LEU A 708 11.56 -28.02 -7.40
CA LEU A 708 12.80 -27.42 -6.87
C LEU A 708 13.45 -26.47 -7.89
N LEU A 709 13.53 -26.88 -9.16
CA LEU A 709 14.07 -26.05 -10.25
C LEU A 709 13.25 -24.79 -10.48
N ALA A 710 11.92 -24.90 -10.51
CA ALA A 710 11.03 -23.75 -10.64
C ALA A 710 11.15 -22.79 -9.45
N GLY A 711 11.26 -23.31 -8.23
CA GLY A 711 11.43 -22.52 -7.01
C GLY A 711 12.73 -21.74 -7.04
N ARG A 712 13.86 -22.39 -7.39
CA ARG A 712 15.15 -21.73 -7.62
C ARG A 712 15.04 -20.63 -8.67
N LYS A 713 14.43 -20.93 -9.82
CA LYS A 713 14.28 -19.98 -10.93
C LYS A 713 13.49 -18.74 -10.51
N SER A 714 12.46 -18.91 -9.68
CA SER A 714 11.62 -17.79 -9.22
C SER A 714 12.36 -16.77 -8.34
N VAL A 715 13.41 -17.19 -7.62
CA VAL A 715 14.25 -16.30 -6.80
C VAL A 715 15.37 -15.65 -7.64
N GLY A 716 15.76 -16.29 -8.75
CA GLY A 716 16.79 -15.78 -9.66
C GLY A 716 18.17 -15.68 -9.00
N ASN A 717 18.92 -14.63 -9.34
CA ASN A 717 20.32 -14.47 -8.90
C ASN A 717 20.50 -14.30 -7.39
N LYS A 718 19.42 -14.03 -6.65
CA LYS A 718 19.44 -13.94 -5.18
C LYS A 718 19.33 -15.31 -4.49
N PHE A 719 19.15 -16.38 -5.26
CA PHE A 719 18.99 -17.73 -4.70
C PHE A 719 20.29 -18.17 -4.01
N LYS A 720 20.19 -18.46 -2.71
CA LYS A 720 21.27 -19.07 -1.94
C LYS A 720 21.04 -20.57 -1.85
N ARG A 721 22.09 -21.35 -2.13
CA ARG A 721 22.04 -22.82 -2.11
C ARG A 721 21.53 -23.35 -0.77
N LEU A 722 20.90 -24.52 -0.83
CA LEU A 722 20.35 -25.23 0.32
C LEU A 722 21.40 -26.18 0.87
N ALA A 723 21.78 -26.01 2.13
CA ALA A 723 22.73 -26.90 2.78
C ALA A 723 22.09 -28.27 3.02
N LEU A 724 22.68 -29.32 2.45
CA LEU A 724 22.34 -30.72 2.71
C LEU A 724 23.57 -31.46 3.24
N LYS A 725 23.34 -32.38 4.17
CA LYS A 725 24.41 -33.18 4.77
C LYS A 725 24.98 -34.22 3.81
N ASP A 726 24.10 -34.85 3.04
CA ASP A 726 24.42 -35.97 2.17
C ASP A 726 23.92 -35.68 0.74
N THR A 727 24.64 -36.19 -0.27
CA THR A 727 24.23 -36.08 -1.67
C THR A 727 23.03 -36.99 -1.94
N PRO A 728 21.86 -36.46 -2.36
CA PRO A 728 20.68 -37.26 -2.67
C PRO A 728 20.95 -38.27 -3.80
N ALA A 729 20.37 -39.47 -3.68
CA ALA A 729 20.50 -40.54 -4.69
C ALA A 729 20.03 -40.10 -6.09
N LEU A 730 19.06 -39.19 -6.16
CA LEU A 730 18.57 -38.59 -7.41
C LEU A 730 19.64 -37.84 -8.21
N LEU A 731 20.73 -37.41 -7.58
CA LEU A 731 21.85 -36.73 -8.22
C LEU A 731 22.96 -37.68 -8.71
N ALA A 732 22.85 -38.99 -8.45
CA ALA A 732 23.87 -39.94 -8.85
C ALA A 732 23.91 -40.13 -10.38
N ASP A 733 25.11 -40.36 -10.92
CA ASP A 733 25.34 -40.58 -12.36
C ASP A 733 24.64 -41.83 -12.88
N LYS A 734 24.65 -42.92 -12.09
CA LYS A 734 23.97 -44.19 -12.38
C LYS A 734 22.82 -44.40 -11.39
N GLY A 735 21.61 -44.63 -11.91
CA GLY A 735 20.41 -44.84 -11.09
C GLY A 735 19.75 -43.57 -10.53
N GLY A 736 20.31 -42.39 -10.82
CA GLY A 736 19.70 -41.09 -10.51
C GLY A 736 18.62 -40.65 -11.52
N TYR A 737 18.19 -39.40 -11.44
CA TYR A 737 17.11 -38.87 -12.30
C TYR A 737 17.48 -38.96 -13.81
N PRO A 738 16.60 -39.43 -14.71
CA PRO A 738 17.00 -39.78 -16.07
C PRO A 738 17.53 -38.63 -16.95
N ASP A 739 17.07 -37.39 -16.72
CA ASP A 739 17.48 -36.21 -17.48
C ASP A 739 18.76 -35.61 -16.90
N GLU A 740 19.88 -35.80 -17.60
CA GLU A 740 21.20 -35.33 -17.19
C GLU A 740 21.26 -33.81 -17.01
N LYS A 741 20.62 -33.04 -17.90
CA LYS A 741 20.63 -31.58 -17.81
C LYS A 741 19.91 -31.13 -16.54
N LYS A 742 18.70 -31.68 -16.29
CA LYS A 742 17.94 -31.38 -15.07
C LYS A 742 18.68 -31.84 -13.82
N ARG A 743 19.40 -32.97 -13.84
CA ARG A 743 20.26 -33.40 -12.72
C ARG A 743 21.34 -32.38 -12.39
N VAL A 744 22.06 -31.87 -13.38
CA VAL A 744 23.11 -30.85 -13.17
C VAL A 744 22.51 -29.55 -12.62
N GLU A 745 21.37 -29.11 -13.17
CA GLU A 745 20.66 -27.93 -12.66
C GLU A 745 20.17 -28.11 -11.22
N LEU A 746 19.69 -29.32 -10.90
CA LEU A 746 19.22 -29.70 -9.57
C LEU A 746 20.38 -29.75 -8.56
N ALA A 747 21.53 -30.34 -8.93
CA ALA A 747 22.72 -30.36 -8.08
C ALA A 747 23.17 -28.94 -7.69
N ALA A 748 23.06 -27.99 -8.62
CA ALA A 748 23.43 -26.60 -8.38
C ALA A 748 22.48 -25.83 -7.43
N ILE A 749 21.36 -26.43 -6.99
CA ILE A 749 20.48 -25.89 -5.93
C ILE A 749 21.09 -26.12 -4.54
N PHE A 750 21.92 -27.14 -4.38
CA PHE A 750 22.36 -27.62 -3.08
C PHE A 750 23.82 -27.31 -2.82
N ASP A 751 24.13 -27.23 -1.54
CA ASP A 751 25.48 -27.16 -1.00
C ASP A 751 25.68 -28.38 -0.11
N PHE A 752 26.63 -29.25 -0.49
CA PHE A 752 26.90 -30.53 0.18
C PHE A 752 28.09 -30.46 1.15
N SER A 753 28.56 -29.25 1.45
CA SER A 753 29.72 -29.03 2.34
C SER A 753 29.48 -29.44 3.80
N GLY A 754 28.24 -29.78 4.21
CA GLY A 754 27.93 -30.48 5.46
C GLY A 754 28.60 -29.94 6.75
N ILE A 755 27.91 -29.06 7.48
CA ILE A 755 28.15 -28.64 8.88
C ILE A 755 29.19 -27.51 9.08
N ALA A 756 28.65 -26.34 9.47
CA ALA A 756 29.19 -25.18 10.20
C ALA A 756 30.68 -24.81 10.06
N ASP A 757 30.94 -23.60 9.53
CA ASP A 757 32.14 -22.85 9.90
C ASP A 757 32.16 -22.69 11.43
N GLU A 758 33.05 -23.41 12.11
CA GLU A 758 33.50 -22.94 13.41
C GLU A 758 34.19 -21.59 13.16
N VAL A 759 33.53 -20.49 13.55
CA VAL A 759 34.23 -19.21 13.68
C VAL A 759 35.28 -19.42 14.77
N PHE A 760 36.54 -19.60 14.39
CA PHE A 760 37.64 -19.80 15.34
C PHE A 760 38.02 -18.51 16.09
N LEU A 761 37.52 -17.34 15.66
CA LEU A 761 37.79 -16.03 16.24
C LEU A 761 36.70 -15.59 17.23
N LYS A 762 36.50 -16.34 18.32
CA LYS A 762 35.43 -16.06 19.31
C LYS A 762 35.90 -15.19 20.48
N THR A 763 37.20 -15.18 20.75
CA THR A 763 37.79 -14.50 21.90
C THR A 763 38.91 -13.52 21.49
N LYS A 764 39.29 -12.63 22.41
CA LYS A 764 40.46 -11.75 22.23
C LYS A 764 41.77 -12.54 22.09
N ALA A 765 41.84 -13.74 22.69
CA ALA A 765 42.99 -14.62 22.56
C ALA A 765 43.06 -15.21 21.14
N ASP A 766 41.93 -15.63 20.58
CA ASP A 766 41.87 -16.16 19.21
C ASP A 766 42.25 -15.10 18.17
N LEU A 767 41.78 -13.85 18.35
CA LEU A 767 42.15 -12.74 17.48
C LEU A 767 43.65 -12.40 17.58
N ALA A 768 44.22 -12.46 18.79
CA ALA A 768 45.65 -12.25 18.98
C ALA A 768 46.49 -13.36 18.33
N LEU A 769 46.04 -14.62 18.43
CA LEU A 769 46.69 -15.76 17.79
C LEU A 769 46.62 -15.67 16.26
N PHE A 770 45.47 -15.25 15.71
CA PHE A 770 45.30 -15.03 14.27
C PHE A 770 46.20 -13.91 13.72
N GLU A 771 46.29 -12.77 14.41
CA GLU A 771 47.18 -11.68 14.00
C GLU A 771 48.66 -12.05 14.11
N LEU A 772 49.02 -12.91 15.08
CA LEU A 772 50.36 -13.50 15.16
C LEU A 772 50.61 -14.47 13.99
N GLY A 773 49.66 -15.35 13.70
CA GLY A 773 49.67 -16.29 12.58
C GLY A 773 49.83 -15.59 11.24
N LYS A 774 49.09 -14.52 11.00
CA LYS A 774 49.18 -13.69 9.80
C LYS A 774 50.58 -13.12 9.59
N LYS A 775 51.22 -12.62 10.66
CA LYS A 775 52.60 -12.10 10.60
C LYS A 775 53.60 -13.22 10.29
N ASN A 776 53.46 -14.36 10.97
CA ASN A 776 54.34 -15.51 10.78
C ASN A 776 54.18 -16.14 9.39
N TYR A 777 52.95 -16.29 8.89
CA TYR A 777 52.67 -16.74 7.54
C TYR A 777 53.33 -15.82 6.51
N ALA A 778 53.18 -14.50 6.64
CA ALA A 778 53.80 -13.54 5.72
C ALA A 778 55.33 -13.66 5.69
N LEU A 779 55.96 -13.95 6.83
CA LEU A 779 57.40 -14.09 6.97
C LEU A 779 57.93 -15.44 6.45
N VAL A 780 57.24 -16.54 6.79
CA VAL A 780 57.74 -17.91 6.59
C VAL A 780 57.18 -18.55 5.32
N CYS A 781 55.89 -18.36 5.04
CA CYS A 781 55.19 -19.02 3.93
C CYS A 781 54.96 -18.09 2.73
N GLY A 782 54.83 -16.78 2.98
CA GLY A 782 54.35 -15.79 2.03
C GLY A 782 55.26 -15.61 0.80
N ALA A 783 56.57 -15.79 0.93
CA ALA A 783 57.49 -15.71 -0.21
C ALA A 783 57.18 -16.77 -1.29
N CYS A 784 56.79 -17.97 -0.86
CA CYS A 784 56.45 -19.08 -1.75
C CYS A 784 54.97 -19.10 -2.11
N HIS A 785 54.08 -18.95 -1.12
CA HIS A 785 52.64 -19.15 -1.31
C HIS A 785 51.84 -17.88 -1.58
N GLN A 786 52.50 -16.71 -1.52
CA GLN A 786 51.92 -15.38 -1.67
C GLN A 786 50.91 -15.02 -0.56
N PRO A 787 50.65 -13.72 -0.31
CA PRO A 787 49.66 -13.29 0.68
C PRO A 787 48.23 -13.75 0.38
N ASN A 788 47.93 -14.02 -0.88
CA ASN A 788 46.62 -14.52 -1.33
C ASN A 788 46.53 -16.06 -1.33
N GLY A 789 47.60 -16.77 -0.94
CA GLY A 789 47.64 -18.23 -0.89
C GLY A 789 47.60 -18.92 -2.25
N LYS A 790 47.76 -18.21 -3.38
CA LYS A 790 47.67 -18.81 -4.72
C LYS A 790 48.94 -19.55 -5.17
N GLY A 791 50.01 -19.53 -4.38
CA GLY A 791 51.28 -20.06 -4.82
C GLY A 791 52.01 -19.10 -5.77
N LEU A 792 53.32 -19.29 -5.90
CA LEU A 792 54.14 -18.63 -6.91
C LEU A 792 54.60 -19.67 -7.93
N ALA A 793 54.37 -19.39 -9.21
CA ALA A 793 54.84 -20.24 -10.30
C ALA A 793 56.34 -20.53 -10.16
N SER A 794 56.76 -21.76 -10.43
CA SER A 794 58.15 -22.24 -10.24
C SER A 794 58.60 -22.43 -8.79
N LEU A 795 57.75 -22.14 -7.78
CA LEU A 795 58.15 -22.21 -6.37
C LEU A 795 57.19 -23.00 -5.48
N ALA A 796 55.88 -22.80 -5.57
CA ALA A 796 54.92 -23.52 -4.74
C ALA A 796 53.49 -23.57 -5.32
N PRO A 797 52.71 -24.64 -5.05
CA PRO A 797 51.30 -24.72 -5.42
C PRO A 797 50.40 -23.79 -4.58
N PRO A 798 49.13 -23.57 -4.99
CA PRO A 798 48.17 -22.84 -4.18
C PRO A 798 47.85 -23.56 -2.86
N LEU A 799 47.74 -22.79 -1.78
CA LEU A 799 47.20 -23.21 -0.49
C LEU A 799 45.71 -22.89 -0.37
N VAL A 800 45.28 -21.76 -0.97
CA VAL A 800 43.88 -21.35 -0.95
C VAL A 800 43.01 -22.43 -1.60
N ASP A 801 41.93 -22.80 -0.92
CA ASP A 801 40.98 -23.85 -1.31
C ASP A 801 41.57 -25.26 -1.50
N SER A 802 42.84 -25.48 -1.16
CA SER A 802 43.50 -26.77 -1.34
C SER A 802 42.98 -27.83 -0.37
N GLU A 803 42.80 -29.05 -0.89
CA GLU A 803 42.51 -30.27 -0.13
C GLU A 803 43.60 -30.65 0.89
N TRP A 804 44.79 -30.04 0.79
CA TRP A 804 45.90 -30.22 1.73
C TRP A 804 45.83 -29.29 2.94
N VAL A 805 45.13 -28.16 2.81
CA VAL A 805 44.89 -27.20 3.89
C VAL A 805 43.52 -27.45 4.52
N ASN A 806 42.47 -27.58 3.71
CA ASN A 806 41.08 -27.77 4.16
C ASN A 806 40.73 -29.23 4.49
N GLY A 807 41.70 -30.14 4.37
CA GLY A 807 41.54 -31.56 4.70
C GLY A 807 41.70 -31.85 6.21
N PRO A 808 41.98 -33.11 6.58
CA PRO A 808 42.16 -33.49 7.98
C PRO A 808 43.30 -32.70 8.67
N PRO A 809 43.08 -32.07 9.84
CA PRO A 809 44.07 -31.19 10.49
C PRO A 809 45.45 -31.84 10.72
N LYS A 810 45.47 -33.15 11.02
CA LYS A 810 46.73 -33.90 11.19
C LYS A 810 47.64 -33.84 9.96
N ARG A 811 47.05 -33.72 8.76
CA ARG A 811 47.79 -33.59 7.50
C ARG A 811 48.46 -32.23 7.40
N LEU A 812 47.72 -31.14 7.63
CA LEU A 812 48.26 -29.79 7.61
C LEU A 812 49.37 -29.61 8.65
N ILE A 813 49.15 -30.11 9.86
CA ILE A 813 50.18 -30.12 10.92
C ILE A 813 51.43 -30.87 10.46
N ALA A 814 51.28 -32.06 9.87
CA ALA A 814 52.42 -32.83 9.38
C ALA A 814 53.15 -32.12 8.22
N LEU A 815 52.43 -31.46 7.30
CA LEU A 815 53.03 -30.70 6.20
C LEU A 815 53.87 -29.52 6.71
N VAL A 816 53.34 -28.75 7.66
CA VAL A 816 54.07 -27.62 8.24
C VAL A 816 55.25 -28.10 9.06
N MET A 817 55.11 -29.18 9.83
CA MET A 817 56.16 -29.70 10.70
C MET A 817 57.27 -30.41 9.94
N GLU A 818 56.92 -31.36 9.07
CA GLU A 818 57.86 -32.29 8.42
C GLU A 818 58.18 -31.93 6.97
N GLY A 819 57.39 -31.04 6.37
CA GLY A 819 57.52 -30.70 4.96
C GLY A 819 56.88 -31.76 4.04
N VAL A 820 57.14 -31.64 2.74
CA VAL A 820 56.69 -32.62 1.74
C VAL A 820 57.73 -32.78 0.64
N MET A 821 57.87 -34.01 0.12
CA MET A 821 58.80 -34.34 -0.96
C MET A 821 58.09 -35.17 -2.03
N GLY A 822 58.37 -34.87 -3.31
CA GLY A 822 57.86 -35.60 -4.47
C GLY A 822 56.79 -34.84 -5.25
N PRO A 823 56.22 -35.44 -6.31
CA PRO A 823 55.13 -34.83 -7.03
C PRO A 823 53.89 -34.75 -6.13
N ILE A 824 53.16 -33.64 -6.18
CA ILE A 824 51.97 -33.40 -5.35
C ILE A 824 50.80 -32.98 -6.24
N THR A 825 49.63 -33.59 -6.05
CA THR A 825 48.41 -33.12 -6.71
C THR A 825 47.72 -32.12 -5.82
N VAL A 826 47.48 -30.91 -6.32
CA VAL A 826 46.70 -29.88 -5.62
C VAL A 826 45.61 -29.39 -6.56
N ASP A 827 44.36 -29.39 -6.10
CA ASP A 827 43.19 -29.00 -6.89
C ASP A 827 43.12 -29.73 -8.26
N GLY A 828 43.38 -31.05 -8.22
CA GLY A 828 43.36 -31.92 -9.40
C GLY A 828 44.55 -31.75 -10.37
N LYS A 829 45.44 -30.78 -10.15
CA LYS A 829 46.67 -30.59 -10.95
C LYS A 829 47.87 -31.24 -10.28
N LEU A 830 48.59 -32.09 -11.01
CA LEU A 830 49.86 -32.67 -10.57
C LEU A 830 51.01 -31.68 -10.75
N TYR A 831 51.70 -31.34 -9.66
CA TYR A 831 52.89 -30.49 -9.64
C TYR A 831 54.14 -31.35 -9.51
N THR A 832 55.09 -31.22 -10.44
CA THR A 832 56.34 -32.00 -10.48
C THR A 832 57.55 -31.14 -10.86
N VAL A 833 58.78 -31.61 -10.64
CA VAL A 833 59.99 -30.95 -11.17
C VAL A 833 59.93 -30.92 -12.72
N PRO A 834 60.30 -29.81 -13.40
CA PRO A 834 60.88 -28.57 -12.88
C PRO A 834 59.85 -27.46 -12.55
N GLU A 835 58.54 -27.75 -12.52
CA GLU A 835 57.48 -26.76 -12.25
C GLU A 835 57.50 -26.24 -10.82
N ILE A 836 57.94 -27.04 -9.86
CA ILE A 836 58.21 -26.62 -8.46
C ILE A 836 59.45 -27.38 -7.93
N PRO A 837 60.08 -26.90 -6.84
CA PRO A 837 61.14 -27.65 -6.17
C PRO A 837 60.65 -29.04 -5.73
N PRO A 838 61.53 -30.07 -5.72
CA PRO A 838 61.15 -31.43 -5.33
C PRO A 838 60.81 -31.58 -3.84
N ILE A 839 61.15 -30.57 -3.03
CA ILE A 839 61.06 -30.59 -1.56
C ILE A 839 60.55 -29.24 -1.07
N MET A 840 59.53 -29.26 -0.21
CA MET A 840 59.20 -28.17 0.71
C MET A 840 59.72 -28.57 2.09
N PRO A 841 60.68 -27.82 2.67
CA PRO A 841 61.22 -28.17 3.98
C PRO A 841 60.18 -27.97 5.09
N GLY A 842 60.18 -28.87 6.08
CA GLY A 842 59.38 -28.72 7.29
C GLY A 842 59.95 -27.68 8.25
N MET A 843 59.09 -27.07 9.04
CA MET A 843 59.45 -26.03 9.99
C MET A 843 60.05 -26.57 11.30
N ARG A 844 59.86 -27.86 11.62
CA ARG A 844 60.41 -28.47 12.84
C ARG A 844 61.94 -28.33 12.95
N ALA A 845 62.63 -28.35 11.81
CA ALA A 845 64.09 -28.23 11.76
C ALA A 845 64.59 -26.78 11.68
N ASN A 846 63.70 -25.78 11.62
CA ASN A 846 64.07 -24.38 11.52
C ASN A 846 64.22 -23.76 12.93
N PRO A 847 65.45 -23.43 13.37
CA PRO A 847 65.67 -22.89 14.72
C PRO A 847 65.06 -21.50 14.93
N GLU A 848 64.62 -20.81 13.87
CA GLU A 848 63.96 -19.50 13.96
C GLU A 848 62.43 -19.59 14.15
N VAL A 849 61.85 -20.79 14.03
CA VAL A 849 60.40 -21.04 14.16
C VAL A 849 60.16 -21.99 15.34
N ASP A 850 59.67 -21.44 16.45
CA ASP A 850 59.32 -22.21 17.66
C ASP A 850 57.88 -22.77 17.59
N ASP A 851 57.52 -23.60 18.58
CA ASP A 851 56.21 -24.24 18.66
C ASP A 851 55.05 -23.24 18.69
N GLU A 852 55.25 -22.05 19.28
CA GLU A 852 54.22 -21.00 19.34
C GLU A 852 53.98 -20.38 17.96
N LYS A 853 55.05 -20.09 17.21
CA LYS A 853 54.95 -19.61 15.83
C LYS A 853 54.31 -20.66 14.91
N ILE A 854 54.68 -21.94 15.06
CA ILE A 854 54.07 -23.03 14.29
C ILE A 854 52.58 -23.11 14.62
N ALA A 855 52.21 -23.13 15.90
CA ALA A 855 50.82 -23.20 16.32
C ALA A 855 50.00 -22.00 15.84
N SER A 856 50.61 -20.80 15.72
CA SER A 856 49.90 -19.62 15.22
C SER A 856 49.59 -19.66 13.72
N MET A 857 50.36 -20.38 12.91
CA MET A 857 50.18 -20.46 11.45
C MET A 857 49.20 -21.56 11.03
N LEU A 858 48.92 -22.51 11.92
CA LEU A 858 47.93 -23.57 11.79
C LEU A 858 46.55 -23.05 12.21
#